data_AF-A0AA39FHE2-F1
#
_entry.id   AF-A0AA39FHE2-F1
#
_cell.length_a   1.000
_cell.length_b   1.000
_cell.length_c   1.000
_cell.angle_alpha   90.00
_cell.angle_beta   90.00
_cell.angle_gamma   90.00
#
_symmetry.space_group_name_H-M   'P 1'
#
loop_
_entity.id
_entity.type
_entity.pdbx_description
1 polymer ?
#
loop_
_entity_poly.entity_id
_entity_poly.type
_entity_poly.pdbx_seq_one_letter_code
_entity_poly.pdbx_strand_id
1 'polypeptide(L)'
;VDCKRGPASDKNGFSMLVKELSEAFKPKGLLLSSAVSPSKRVIDAGYDVPVLSKYLDWISVMTYDFHGQWDKKTGHVAPLYVQPDDWEPTFNANFSIHYWLKLGAPAKKLIMGAPLYGQSFSLADRSAAGLNVPTYGGGEAGEATRARGFLAYYEICERTLKHGWTVVQNPARHIGPYAFKGDQWVSFDDAQQMKLKAEFIKSLGLGGGMVWALDLDDFKNRCGCEPSPLLRTMNRVLRNYPAGPTCRIIGSNTDESSIPMTEEPIYQSTEMINRPTTQPPTYLPPLTTTVEPDDSIEIIAGPPPPTPLPIGECEDRLFIPHKDDCTKYLICNFGQVSEFSCPSGLHWNEDRCDWPENSKCNVISDRIKVESNFISELSEYLFNSGISDVIVTNKPEYSSLNLWKKELTDIKQKKIICYFTNWAWYRPGYGKYLPENIDSTLCTHIVYGFVVLDSVKLTIKMHDSWADIDNNFYNRITAFKSKGIKVLVALGGWNDSSGDKYSRLVNNYSSRNAFVKSALTFVKKYGFDGLDFDWEYPVCWHVNCDRGPKSDKKSFALLIKELSDEFKSHNLLLSAAVSPSKRVIDTGYDVPTLAKYLDWIAVMTYDFHGHWEMKTGHIAPLYYYPGDEYDYFNANFSMRYWIEKGAAPSKLVMGVPLYGQSFTLANSTINNLQSTAFGPGKAGTYTRLGGFLSFYEICENVKSNGWHVTKDPEGRIGPYAQKNNQWVSYDDVSNILLKAALIRELNLAGGMIWALDLDDFNNKCGCGKYPLLSALNRGLSGKSYGKDCT
;
A
#
# COMPACT_ATOMS: atom_id res chain seq x y z
N VAL A 1 14.02 -32.71 15.75
CA VAL A 1 15.13 -31.82 16.20
C VAL A 1 16.21 -32.62 16.94
N ASP A 2 17.48 -32.20 16.87
CA ASP A 2 18.55 -32.79 17.69
C ASP A 2 19.40 -31.75 18.44
N CYS A 3 19.16 -31.65 19.75
CA CYS A 3 19.83 -30.72 20.66
C CYS A 3 21.28 -31.11 21.00
N LYS A 4 21.85 -32.17 20.40
CA LYS A 4 23.27 -32.55 20.59
C LYS A 4 24.23 -31.94 19.56
N ARG A 5 23.72 -31.24 18.54
CA ARG A 5 24.56 -30.66 17.45
C ARG A 5 25.15 -29.28 17.75
N GLY A 6 24.60 -28.55 18.72
CA GLY A 6 25.16 -27.30 19.25
C GLY A 6 25.71 -27.50 20.67
N PRO A 7 26.69 -26.71 21.13
CA PRO A 7 27.22 -26.81 22.47
C PRO A 7 26.24 -26.28 23.53
N ALA A 8 26.26 -26.85 24.74
CA ALA A 8 25.38 -26.44 25.83
C ALA A 8 25.57 -24.97 26.28
N SER A 9 26.67 -24.33 25.88
CA SER A 9 26.91 -22.90 26.06
C SER A 9 25.89 -22.00 25.33
N ASP A 10 25.27 -22.48 24.26
CA ASP A 10 24.36 -21.68 23.41
C ASP A 10 23.17 -21.13 24.21
N LYS A 11 22.67 -21.88 25.20
CA LYS A 11 21.60 -21.43 26.11
C LYS A 11 22.00 -20.20 26.91
N ASN A 12 23.26 -20.11 27.36
CA ASN A 12 23.77 -18.91 28.03
C ASN A 12 24.13 -17.81 27.03
N GLY A 13 24.79 -18.15 25.92
CA GLY A 13 25.22 -17.19 24.89
C GLY A 13 24.04 -16.46 24.23
N PHE A 14 22.95 -17.16 23.92
CA PHE A 14 21.72 -16.55 23.41
C PHE A 14 21.07 -15.63 24.45
N SER A 15 21.08 -16.04 25.73
CA SER A 15 20.54 -15.25 26.84
C SER A 15 21.36 -13.97 27.10
N MET A 16 22.69 -14.02 26.92
CA MET A 16 23.57 -12.84 26.92
C MET A 16 23.31 -11.93 25.73
N LEU A 17 23.25 -12.46 24.51
CA LEU A 17 22.99 -11.68 23.30
C LEU A 17 21.64 -10.95 23.36
N VAL A 18 20.59 -11.61 23.86
CA VAL A 18 19.26 -11.01 24.06
C VAL A 18 19.30 -9.87 25.09
N LYS A 19 20.09 -10.00 26.16
CA LYS A 19 20.34 -8.92 27.12
C LYS A 19 21.07 -7.74 26.45
N GLU A 20 22.19 -8.00 25.78
CA GLU A 20 23.04 -6.98 25.14
C GLU A 20 22.26 -6.18 24.08
N LEU A 21 21.48 -6.87 23.23
CA LEU A 21 20.58 -6.23 22.28
C LEU A 21 19.51 -5.38 22.98
N SER A 22 18.87 -5.89 24.05
CA SER A 22 17.87 -5.13 24.83
C SER A 22 18.47 -3.86 25.44
N GLU A 23 19.70 -3.92 25.96
CA GLU A 23 20.41 -2.79 26.56
C GLU A 23 20.84 -1.75 25.49
N ALA A 24 21.14 -2.19 24.27
CA ALA A 24 21.45 -1.31 23.13
C ALA A 24 20.21 -0.72 22.40
N PHE A 25 19.05 -1.37 22.51
CA PHE A 25 17.82 -1.02 21.78
C PHE A 25 16.87 -0.12 22.58
N LYS A 26 16.66 -0.41 23.88
CA LYS A 26 15.72 0.35 24.73
C LYS A 26 16.02 1.86 24.83
N PRO A 27 17.28 2.32 24.95
CA PRO A 27 17.62 3.76 24.90
C PRO A 27 17.29 4.46 23.57
N LYS A 28 16.93 3.70 22.52
CA LYS A 28 16.57 4.21 21.19
C LYS A 28 15.08 4.05 20.86
N GLY A 29 14.28 3.55 21.80
CA GLY A 29 12.87 3.21 21.56
C GLY A 29 12.66 2.03 20.60
N LEU A 30 13.67 1.19 20.40
CA LEU A 30 13.59 0.02 19.52
C LEU A 30 13.12 -1.22 20.30
N LEU A 31 12.23 -1.99 19.67
CA LEU A 31 11.65 -3.22 20.22
C LEU A 31 12.54 -4.44 19.90
N LEU A 32 12.56 -5.42 20.81
CA LEU A 32 13.27 -6.69 20.64
C LEU A 32 12.38 -7.88 21.00
N SER A 33 12.19 -8.80 20.06
CA SER A 33 11.43 -10.04 20.24
C SER A 33 12.17 -11.24 19.64
N SER A 34 11.71 -12.45 19.95
CA SER A 34 12.26 -13.68 19.39
C SER A 34 11.18 -14.69 19.04
N ALA A 35 11.38 -15.44 17.96
CA ALA A 35 10.60 -16.63 17.63
C ALA A 35 11.26 -17.87 18.27
N VAL A 36 10.50 -18.64 19.04
CA VAL A 36 11.03 -19.72 19.90
C VAL A 36 10.28 -21.04 19.70
N SER A 37 10.98 -22.15 19.92
CA SER A 37 10.43 -23.50 19.72
C SER A 37 9.29 -23.83 20.71
N PRO A 38 8.25 -24.56 20.26
CA PRO A 38 7.19 -25.08 21.14
C PRO A 38 7.61 -26.37 21.86
N SER A 39 8.67 -27.04 21.42
CA SER A 39 9.05 -28.38 21.87
C SER A 39 9.72 -28.34 23.24
N LYS A 40 9.17 -29.08 24.22
CA LYS A 40 9.71 -29.22 25.58
C LYS A 40 11.23 -29.45 25.59
N ARG A 41 11.70 -30.40 24.77
CA ARG A 41 13.11 -30.80 24.64
C ARG A 41 14.01 -29.64 24.19
N VAL A 42 13.52 -28.73 23.34
CA VAL A 42 14.27 -27.56 22.88
C VAL A 42 14.23 -26.45 23.93
N ILE A 43 13.09 -26.24 24.57
CA ILE A 43 12.92 -25.22 25.62
C ILE A 43 13.87 -25.51 26.80
N ASP A 44 13.87 -26.74 27.31
CA ASP A 44 14.74 -27.17 28.41
C ASP A 44 16.23 -26.98 28.08
N ALA A 45 16.65 -27.37 26.87
CA ALA A 45 18.04 -27.37 26.45
C ALA A 45 18.57 -26.01 25.99
N GLY A 46 17.72 -25.17 25.36
CA GLY A 46 18.15 -23.99 24.61
C GLY A 46 17.78 -22.62 25.18
N TYR A 47 16.79 -22.52 26.08
CA TYR A 47 16.27 -21.22 26.54
C TYR A 47 16.35 -21.04 28.06
N ASP A 48 16.81 -19.87 28.50
CA ASP A 48 16.56 -19.36 29.85
C ASP A 48 15.28 -18.52 29.82
N VAL A 49 14.16 -19.13 30.20
CA VAL A 49 12.83 -18.51 30.08
C VAL A 49 12.70 -17.23 30.93
N PRO A 50 13.18 -17.17 32.19
CA PRO A 50 13.24 -15.92 32.96
C PRO A 50 14.07 -14.79 32.30
N VAL A 51 15.27 -15.09 31.78
CA VAL A 51 16.12 -14.07 31.15
C VAL A 51 15.50 -13.55 29.84
N LEU A 52 14.98 -14.45 28.99
CA LEU A 52 14.26 -14.04 27.78
C LEU A 52 13.04 -13.17 28.12
N SER A 53 12.27 -13.55 29.14
CA SER A 53 11.08 -12.81 29.57
C SER A 53 11.38 -11.43 30.16
N LYS A 54 12.57 -11.26 30.75
CA LYS A 54 13.03 -9.97 31.27
C LYS A 54 13.42 -9.00 30.14
N TYR A 55 14.20 -9.46 29.17
CA TYR A 55 14.86 -8.57 28.20
C TYR A 55 14.11 -8.44 26.87
N LEU A 56 13.41 -9.48 26.37
CA LEU A 56 12.52 -9.35 25.22
C LEU A 56 11.25 -8.60 25.60
N ASP A 57 10.69 -7.85 24.66
CA ASP A 57 9.40 -7.19 24.83
C ASP A 57 8.26 -8.22 24.69
N TRP A 58 8.39 -9.15 23.74
CA TRP A 58 7.54 -10.36 23.64
C TRP A 58 8.29 -11.59 23.10
N ILE A 59 7.70 -12.77 23.32
CA ILE A 59 8.20 -14.10 22.96
C ILE A 59 7.17 -14.78 22.05
N SER A 60 7.53 -15.07 20.81
CA SER A 60 6.64 -15.70 19.82
C SER A 60 6.86 -17.20 19.77
N VAL A 61 6.00 -17.98 20.44
CA VAL A 61 6.12 -19.44 20.49
C VAL A 61 5.55 -20.03 19.20
N MET A 62 6.40 -20.66 18.40
CA MET A 62 6.05 -21.21 17.08
C MET A 62 5.23 -22.51 17.22
N THR A 63 3.98 -22.44 17.65
CA THR A 63 3.10 -23.60 17.92
C THR A 63 2.53 -24.25 16.64
N TYR A 64 3.45 -24.58 15.73
CA TYR A 64 3.28 -25.24 14.45
C TYR A 64 4.55 -26.04 14.10
N ASP A 65 4.57 -26.74 12.97
CA ASP A 65 5.59 -27.73 12.60
C ASP A 65 5.86 -28.78 13.69
N PHE A 66 4.81 -29.15 14.43
CA PHE A 66 4.86 -30.28 15.36
C PHE A 66 5.04 -31.60 14.60
N HIS A 67 4.29 -31.77 13.51
CA HIS A 67 4.41 -32.91 12.60
C HIS A 67 4.66 -32.48 11.16
N GLY A 68 5.44 -33.28 10.44
CA GLY A 68 5.80 -33.03 9.05
C GLY A 68 6.54 -34.22 8.43
N GLN A 69 6.96 -34.07 7.17
CA GLN A 69 7.53 -35.16 6.34
C GLN A 69 8.75 -35.92 6.92
N TRP A 70 9.36 -35.39 7.99
CA TRP A 70 10.45 -36.03 8.74
C TRP A 70 9.98 -37.18 9.63
N ASP A 71 8.71 -37.20 10.07
CA ASP A 71 8.15 -38.21 11.00
C ASP A 71 7.93 -39.58 10.34
N LYS A 72 7.94 -39.64 9.00
CA LYS A 72 7.61 -40.84 8.19
C LYS A 72 6.21 -41.42 8.41
N LYS A 73 5.33 -40.68 9.09
CA LYS A 73 3.89 -40.91 9.13
C LYS A 73 3.14 -39.58 9.16
N THR A 74 1.88 -39.59 8.70
CA THR A 74 0.99 -38.41 8.72
C THR A 74 0.74 -37.91 10.14
N GLY A 75 0.83 -36.59 10.34
CA GLY A 75 0.44 -35.91 11.59
C GLY A 75 -0.08 -34.50 11.30
N HIS A 76 -0.72 -33.88 12.29
CA HIS A 76 -1.29 -32.54 12.12
C HIS A 76 -0.23 -31.44 12.38
N VAL A 77 -0.06 -30.49 11.46
CA VAL A 77 0.98 -29.44 11.53
C VAL A 77 0.98 -28.64 12.85
N ALA A 78 -0.21 -28.29 13.36
CA ALA A 78 -0.38 -27.40 14.50
C ALA A 78 -1.56 -27.79 15.40
N PRO A 79 -1.49 -28.87 16.20
CA PRO A 79 -2.59 -29.24 17.10
C PRO A 79 -2.85 -28.18 18.16
N LEU A 80 -4.12 -27.93 18.49
CA LEU A 80 -4.48 -27.05 19.61
C LEU A 80 -4.43 -27.85 20.92
N TYR A 81 -5.07 -29.02 20.94
CA TYR A 81 -5.09 -29.95 22.06
C TYR A 81 -4.44 -31.29 21.70
N VAL A 82 -4.13 -32.10 22.71
CA VAL A 82 -3.58 -33.45 22.54
C VAL A 82 -4.57 -34.36 21.80
N GLN A 83 -4.06 -35.23 20.92
CA GLN A 83 -4.84 -36.33 20.35
C GLN A 83 -4.60 -37.61 21.15
N PRO A 84 -5.62 -38.45 21.41
CA PRO A 84 -5.45 -39.70 22.16
C PRO A 84 -4.42 -40.66 21.54
N ASP A 85 -4.38 -40.70 20.21
CA ASP A 85 -3.48 -41.56 19.42
C ASP A 85 -2.16 -40.87 19.03
N ASP A 86 -1.82 -39.73 19.64
CA ASP A 86 -0.53 -39.09 19.37
C ASP A 86 0.63 -39.85 20.03
N TRP A 87 1.77 -39.88 19.35
CA TRP A 87 2.98 -40.54 19.78
C TRP A 87 3.90 -39.61 20.58
N GLU A 88 3.67 -38.30 20.52
CA GLU A 88 4.34 -37.30 21.34
C GLU A 88 3.27 -36.37 21.97
N PRO A 89 2.74 -36.69 23.16
CA PRO A 89 1.61 -35.97 23.76
C PRO A 89 1.94 -34.51 24.15
N THR A 90 3.21 -34.08 24.05
CA THR A 90 3.60 -32.67 24.21
C THR A 90 3.44 -31.83 22.93
N PHE A 91 3.13 -32.42 21.78
CA PHE A 91 3.08 -31.75 20.48
C PHE A 91 1.73 -31.06 20.20
N ASN A 92 1.34 -30.14 21.07
CA ASN A 92 0.15 -29.31 20.91
C ASN A 92 0.34 -27.93 21.55
N ALA A 93 -0.33 -26.92 20.97
CA ALA A 93 -0.23 -25.52 21.41
C ALA A 93 -0.60 -25.36 22.90
N ASN A 94 -1.61 -26.09 23.36
CA ASN A 94 -2.04 -26.08 24.76
C ASN A 94 -0.92 -26.52 25.71
N PHE A 95 -0.24 -27.64 25.45
CA PHE A 95 0.92 -28.06 26.25
C PHE A 95 2.03 -27.00 26.19
N SER A 96 2.44 -26.58 24.99
CA SER A 96 3.60 -25.69 24.82
C SER A 96 3.43 -24.34 25.51
N ILE A 97 2.26 -23.70 25.40
CA ILE A 97 1.99 -22.43 26.07
C ILE A 97 1.99 -22.61 27.59
N HIS A 98 1.31 -23.63 28.13
CA HIS A 98 1.34 -23.90 29.57
C HIS A 98 2.75 -24.24 30.08
N TYR A 99 3.61 -24.84 29.26
CA TYR A 99 5.01 -25.11 29.62
C TYR A 99 5.85 -23.83 29.69
N TRP A 100 5.70 -22.90 28.73
CA TRP A 100 6.33 -21.57 28.80
C TRP A 100 5.86 -20.76 30.01
N LEU A 101 4.54 -20.74 30.29
CA LEU A 101 3.98 -20.12 31.50
C LEU A 101 4.58 -20.73 32.78
N LYS A 102 4.64 -22.07 32.87
CA LYS A 102 5.20 -22.81 34.02
C LYS A 102 6.69 -22.50 34.27
N LEU A 103 7.44 -22.18 33.21
CA LEU A 103 8.85 -21.78 33.31
C LEU A 103 9.06 -20.28 33.61
N GLY A 104 7.98 -19.55 33.95
CA GLY A 104 8.03 -18.16 34.42
C GLY A 104 7.88 -17.11 33.33
N ALA A 105 7.45 -17.48 32.12
CA ALA A 105 7.11 -16.48 31.10
C ALA A 105 5.77 -15.78 31.46
N PRO A 106 5.72 -14.43 31.53
CA PRO A 106 4.47 -13.72 31.74
C PRO A 106 3.51 -13.93 30.57
N ALA A 107 2.24 -14.27 30.85
CA ALA A 107 1.21 -14.49 29.83
C ALA A 107 1.14 -13.33 28.82
N LYS A 108 1.09 -12.09 29.32
CA LYS A 108 1.08 -10.85 28.50
C LYS A 108 2.31 -10.66 27.59
N LYS A 109 3.39 -11.45 27.74
CA LYS A 109 4.56 -11.47 26.84
C LYS A 109 4.62 -12.69 25.91
N LEU A 110 3.79 -13.71 26.13
CA LEU A 110 3.71 -14.86 25.22
C LEU A 110 2.78 -14.55 24.06
N ILE A 111 3.27 -14.75 22.84
CA ILE A 111 2.51 -14.66 21.60
C ILE A 111 2.43 -16.06 20.99
N MET A 112 1.23 -16.58 20.75
CA MET A 112 1.05 -17.95 20.24
C MET A 112 1.04 -17.96 18.70
N GLY A 113 1.91 -18.78 18.09
CA GLY A 113 2.04 -18.93 16.65
C GLY A 113 0.99 -19.84 16.02
N ALA A 114 0.49 -19.49 14.84
CA ALA A 114 -0.35 -20.34 13.99
C ALA A 114 0.14 -20.35 12.53
N PRO A 115 0.05 -21.47 11.81
CA PRO A 115 0.47 -21.57 10.41
C PRO A 115 -0.64 -21.09 9.48
N LEU A 116 -0.27 -20.40 8.41
CA LEU A 116 -1.15 -20.10 7.26
C LEU A 116 -0.84 -21.05 6.09
N TYR A 117 -0.45 -22.28 6.41
CA TYR A 117 0.00 -23.32 5.50
C TYR A 117 -0.26 -24.70 6.11
N GLY A 118 0.00 -25.76 5.34
CA GLY A 118 -0.05 -27.14 5.82
C GLY A 118 1.21 -27.94 5.50
N GLN A 119 1.50 -28.92 6.36
CA GLN A 119 2.56 -29.91 6.14
C GLN A 119 1.96 -31.07 5.33
N SER A 120 2.59 -31.41 4.20
CA SER A 120 2.08 -32.39 3.23
C SER A 120 2.93 -33.66 3.18
N PHE A 121 2.30 -34.77 2.81
CA PHE A 121 2.86 -36.12 2.87
C PHE A 121 2.46 -36.92 1.62
N SER A 122 3.29 -37.88 1.23
CA SER A 122 2.94 -38.93 0.28
C SER A 122 2.78 -40.27 1.02
N LEU A 123 1.54 -40.77 1.05
CA LEU A 123 1.09 -41.96 1.77
C LEU A 123 1.74 -43.24 1.22
N ALA A 124 2.13 -44.17 2.09
CA ALA A 124 2.65 -45.47 1.68
C ALA A 124 1.56 -46.43 1.17
N ASP A 125 0.31 -46.19 1.56
CA ASP A 125 -0.89 -46.92 1.10
C ASP A 125 -1.98 -45.90 0.78
N ARG A 126 -2.57 -45.98 -0.42
CA ARG A 126 -3.64 -45.07 -0.88
C ARG A 126 -5.02 -45.39 -0.27
N SER A 127 -5.18 -46.55 0.38
CA SER A 127 -6.40 -46.92 1.10
C SER A 127 -6.47 -46.37 2.53
N ALA A 128 -5.32 -46.00 3.10
CA ALA A 128 -5.21 -45.44 4.45
C ALA A 128 -4.86 -43.95 4.37
N ALA A 129 -5.82 -43.08 4.71
CA ALA A 129 -5.64 -41.62 4.65
C ALA A 129 -5.88 -40.91 5.99
N GLY A 130 -5.93 -41.65 7.10
CA GLY A 130 -6.09 -41.11 8.45
C GLY A 130 -4.84 -40.43 9.01
N LEU A 131 -4.84 -40.19 10.33
CA LEU A 131 -3.64 -39.80 11.08
C LEU A 131 -2.76 -41.03 11.37
N ASN A 132 -1.49 -40.81 11.72
CA ASN A 132 -0.48 -41.83 11.99
C ASN A 132 -0.17 -42.85 10.87
N VAL A 133 -0.73 -42.71 9.67
CA VAL A 133 -0.48 -43.62 8.53
C VAL A 133 0.96 -43.47 8.03
N PRO A 134 1.68 -44.57 7.71
CA PRO A 134 3.03 -44.52 7.14
C PRO A 134 3.12 -43.74 5.81
N THR A 135 4.24 -43.06 5.59
CA THR A 135 4.49 -42.19 4.44
C THR A 135 5.92 -42.38 3.91
N TYR A 136 6.12 -42.34 2.60
CA TYR A 136 7.46 -42.50 2.01
C TYR A 136 8.25 -41.18 1.95
N GLY A 137 7.55 -40.04 1.84
CA GLY A 137 8.16 -38.71 1.82
C GLY A 137 7.14 -37.59 2.01
N GLY A 138 7.61 -36.34 1.91
CA GLY A 138 6.73 -35.18 1.85
C GLY A 138 5.94 -35.15 0.54
N GLY A 139 4.74 -34.58 0.63
CA GLY A 139 3.80 -34.45 -0.48
C GLY A 139 4.40 -33.76 -1.70
N GLU A 140 3.74 -33.93 -2.84
CA GLU A 140 4.08 -33.21 -4.07
C GLU A 140 4.01 -31.70 -3.86
N ALA A 141 4.93 -31.01 -4.52
CA ALA A 141 5.13 -29.58 -4.39
C ALA A 141 3.90 -28.80 -4.86
N GLY A 142 3.60 -27.68 -4.17
CA GLY A 142 2.56 -26.76 -4.60
C GLY A 142 2.90 -26.04 -5.89
N GLU A 143 1.85 -25.67 -6.64
CA GLU A 143 1.93 -24.99 -7.94
C GLU A 143 2.69 -23.65 -7.84
N ALA A 144 2.59 -22.98 -6.70
CA ALA A 144 3.24 -21.70 -6.40
C ALA A 144 4.37 -21.84 -5.37
N THR A 145 4.17 -22.58 -4.28
CA THR A 145 5.20 -22.76 -3.22
C THR A 145 6.38 -23.60 -3.68
N ARG A 146 6.16 -24.54 -4.60
CA ARG A 146 7.19 -25.41 -5.23
C ARG A 146 8.05 -26.22 -4.24
N ALA A 147 7.61 -26.33 -2.99
CA ALA A 147 8.30 -27.04 -1.91
C ALA A 147 7.64 -28.40 -1.64
N ARG A 148 8.40 -29.50 -1.70
CA ARG A 148 7.87 -30.82 -1.32
C ARG A 148 7.65 -30.90 0.19
N GLY A 149 6.50 -31.47 0.58
CA GLY A 149 6.07 -31.60 1.96
C GLY A 149 5.44 -30.35 2.57
N PHE A 150 5.12 -29.32 1.77
CA PHE A 150 4.58 -28.04 2.21
C PHE A 150 3.58 -27.51 1.18
N LEU A 151 2.47 -26.92 1.63
CA LEU A 151 1.49 -26.25 0.77
C LEU A 151 0.95 -25.00 1.48
N ALA A 152 0.85 -23.88 0.78
CA ALA A 152 0.23 -22.67 1.33
C ALA A 152 -1.29 -22.84 1.49
N TYR A 153 -1.94 -22.10 2.41
CA TYR A 153 -3.39 -22.22 2.61
C TYR A 153 -4.18 -21.96 1.31
N TYR A 154 -3.76 -21.01 0.47
CA TYR A 154 -4.38 -20.77 -0.83
C TYR A 154 -4.27 -21.95 -1.80
N GLU A 155 -3.18 -22.74 -1.75
CA GLU A 155 -3.04 -23.96 -2.56
C GLU A 155 -3.94 -25.07 -2.01
N ILE A 156 -4.07 -25.16 -0.68
CA ILE A 156 -4.90 -26.16 0.00
C ILE A 156 -6.39 -25.90 -0.27
N CYS A 157 -6.89 -24.68 -0.05
CA CYS A 157 -8.31 -24.38 -0.28
C CYS A 157 -8.68 -24.44 -1.77
N GLU A 158 -7.76 -24.11 -2.69
CA GLU A 158 -7.96 -24.34 -4.12
C GLU A 158 -8.06 -25.85 -4.42
N ARG A 159 -7.19 -26.68 -3.83
CA ARG A 159 -7.20 -28.14 -3.97
C ARG A 159 -8.47 -28.79 -3.41
N THR A 160 -8.99 -28.34 -2.27
CA THR A 160 -10.23 -28.89 -1.68
C THR A 160 -11.50 -28.38 -2.37
N LEU A 161 -11.58 -27.10 -2.74
CA LEU A 161 -12.78 -26.52 -3.35
C LEU A 161 -12.90 -26.83 -4.85
N LYS A 162 -11.78 -26.88 -5.59
CA LYS A 162 -11.79 -26.94 -7.08
C LYS A 162 -11.24 -28.24 -7.65
N HIS A 163 -10.34 -28.92 -6.93
CA HIS A 163 -9.65 -30.11 -7.43
C HIS A 163 -10.09 -31.42 -6.75
N GLY A 164 -11.15 -31.41 -5.95
CA GLY A 164 -11.78 -32.62 -5.42
C GLY A 164 -10.85 -33.44 -4.51
N TRP A 165 -10.24 -32.77 -3.53
CA TRP A 165 -9.60 -33.44 -2.39
C TRP A 165 -10.64 -33.71 -1.30
N THR A 166 -10.59 -34.91 -0.71
CA THR A 166 -11.44 -35.28 0.42
C THR A 166 -10.92 -34.57 1.67
N VAL A 167 -11.78 -33.79 2.34
CA VAL A 167 -11.47 -33.13 3.62
C VAL A 167 -12.02 -33.98 4.77
N VAL A 168 -11.24 -34.15 5.83
CA VAL A 168 -11.67 -34.76 7.09
C VAL A 168 -11.37 -33.80 8.24
N GLN A 169 -12.37 -33.54 9.07
CA GLN A 169 -12.27 -32.72 10.27
C GLN A 169 -12.45 -33.59 11.51
N ASN A 170 -11.56 -33.42 12.50
CA ASN A 170 -11.76 -33.98 13.85
C ASN A 170 -12.99 -33.31 14.52
N PRO A 171 -14.04 -34.04 14.91
CA PRO A 171 -15.28 -33.43 15.42
C PRO A 171 -15.08 -32.61 16.71
N ALA A 172 -14.17 -33.04 17.59
CA ALA A 172 -13.83 -32.32 18.83
C ALA A 172 -12.93 -31.09 18.60
N ARG A 173 -12.49 -30.82 17.36
CA ARG A 173 -11.66 -29.66 16.99
C ARG A 173 -10.34 -29.54 17.78
N HIS A 174 -9.82 -30.66 18.31
CA HIS A 174 -8.47 -30.71 18.92
C HIS A 174 -7.37 -30.36 17.90
N ILE A 175 -7.64 -30.65 16.63
CA ILE A 175 -6.84 -30.29 15.45
C ILE A 175 -7.71 -29.60 14.40
N GLY A 176 -7.08 -28.87 13.49
CA GLY A 176 -7.69 -28.45 12.24
C GLY A 176 -7.91 -29.63 11.28
N PRO A 177 -8.42 -29.35 10.07
CA PRO A 177 -8.65 -30.39 9.07
C PRO A 177 -7.35 -31.01 8.55
N TYR A 178 -7.51 -32.18 7.94
CA TYR A 178 -6.60 -32.66 6.91
C TYR A 178 -7.37 -32.96 5.63
N ALA A 179 -6.67 -32.93 4.50
CA ALA A 179 -7.25 -33.23 3.19
C ALA A 179 -6.33 -34.15 2.39
N PHE A 180 -6.91 -35.00 1.54
CA PHE A 180 -6.16 -35.95 0.74
C PHE A 180 -6.76 -36.23 -0.64
N LYS A 181 -5.91 -36.67 -1.58
CA LYS A 181 -6.30 -37.20 -2.89
C LYS A 181 -5.24 -38.15 -3.42
N GLY A 182 -5.62 -39.40 -3.71
CA GLY A 182 -4.67 -40.44 -4.12
C GLY A 182 -3.72 -40.80 -2.98
N ASP A 183 -2.42 -40.64 -3.19
CA ASP A 183 -1.39 -40.73 -2.13
C ASP A 183 -1.02 -39.37 -1.52
N GLN A 184 -1.55 -38.24 -2.03
CA GLN A 184 -1.20 -36.92 -1.50
C GLN A 184 -2.11 -36.55 -0.33
N TRP A 185 -1.51 -36.05 0.75
CA TRP A 185 -2.18 -35.74 2.02
C TRP A 185 -1.61 -34.43 2.61
N VAL A 186 -2.41 -33.62 3.28
CA VAL A 186 -1.97 -32.37 3.94
C VAL A 186 -2.81 -32.06 5.18
N SER A 187 -2.18 -31.57 6.26
CA SER A 187 -2.86 -31.08 7.47
C SER A 187 -2.66 -29.58 7.66
N PHE A 188 -3.70 -28.85 8.10
CA PHE A 188 -3.73 -27.39 8.10
C PHE A 188 -4.79 -26.83 9.08
N ASP A 189 -4.69 -25.54 9.43
CA ASP A 189 -5.79 -24.83 10.09
C ASP A 189 -6.77 -24.27 9.04
N ASP A 190 -8.08 -24.43 9.27
CA ASP A 190 -9.11 -23.62 8.60
C ASP A 190 -9.49 -22.40 9.45
N ALA A 191 -10.37 -21.54 8.93
CA ALA A 191 -10.82 -20.35 9.65
C ALA A 191 -11.45 -20.69 11.02
N GLN A 192 -12.17 -21.81 11.13
CA GLN A 192 -12.77 -22.24 12.39
C GLN A 192 -11.72 -22.72 13.41
N GLN A 193 -10.64 -23.39 12.98
CA GLN A 193 -9.53 -23.74 13.86
C GLN A 193 -8.75 -22.49 14.29
N MET A 194 -8.56 -21.54 13.36
CA MET A 194 -7.93 -20.26 13.64
C MET A 194 -8.74 -19.42 14.66
N LYS A 195 -10.07 -19.47 14.58
CA LYS A 195 -10.99 -18.91 15.57
C LYS A 195 -10.74 -19.52 16.96
N LEU A 196 -10.78 -20.85 17.08
CA LEU A 196 -10.58 -21.56 18.36
C LEU A 196 -9.20 -21.28 18.97
N LYS A 197 -8.15 -21.20 18.14
CA LYS A 197 -6.81 -20.80 18.60
C LYS A 197 -6.78 -19.38 19.15
N ALA A 198 -7.48 -18.45 18.54
CA ALA A 198 -7.61 -17.09 19.05
C ALA A 198 -8.47 -17.01 20.34
N GLU A 199 -9.48 -17.87 20.48
CA GLU A 199 -10.30 -17.96 21.70
C GLU A 199 -9.44 -18.51 22.87
N PHE A 200 -8.57 -19.48 22.60
CA PHE A 200 -7.59 -20.01 23.55
C PHE A 200 -6.53 -18.98 23.98
N ILE A 201 -6.03 -18.15 23.04
CA ILE A 201 -5.12 -17.03 23.34
C ILE A 201 -5.76 -16.05 24.35
N LYS A 202 -7.06 -15.75 24.19
CA LYS A 202 -7.81 -14.89 25.12
C LYS A 202 -8.07 -15.57 26.46
N SER A 203 -8.46 -16.84 26.50
CA SER A 203 -8.79 -17.53 27.76
C SER A 203 -7.60 -17.63 28.71
N LEU A 204 -6.37 -17.63 28.19
CA LEU A 204 -5.13 -17.62 28.99
C LEU A 204 -4.54 -16.22 29.22
N GLY A 205 -5.18 -15.15 28.74
CA GLY A 205 -4.68 -13.77 28.90
C GLY A 205 -3.30 -13.54 28.26
N LEU A 206 -3.02 -14.21 27.13
CA LEU A 206 -1.74 -14.10 26.44
C LEU A 206 -1.57 -12.72 25.77
N GLY A 207 -0.33 -12.36 25.42
CA GLY A 207 0.00 -11.10 24.76
C GLY A 207 -0.54 -10.98 23.32
N GLY A 208 -0.90 -12.09 22.68
CA GLY A 208 -1.52 -12.09 21.35
C GLY A 208 -1.26 -13.34 20.52
N GLY A 209 -1.52 -13.24 19.22
CA GLY A 209 -1.23 -14.26 18.22
C GLY A 209 -0.18 -13.81 17.20
N MET A 210 0.58 -14.77 16.69
CA MET A 210 1.56 -14.62 15.61
C MET A 210 1.17 -15.57 14.48
N VAL A 211 1.44 -15.19 13.23
CA VAL A 211 1.16 -16.03 12.06
C VAL A 211 2.39 -16.20 11.19
N TRP A 212 2.58 -17.41 10.66
CA TRP A 212 3.58 -17.71 9.64
C TRP A 212 2.87 -18.26 8.40
N ALA A 213 2.79 -17.54 7.28
CA ALA A 213 3.22 -16.19 7.00
C ALA A 213 2.19 -15.52 6.06
N LEU A 214 2.21 -14.18 5.97
CA LEU A 214 1.14 -13.39 5.34
C LEU A 214 0.90 -13.72 3.85
N ASP A 215 1.94 -14.17 3.17
CA ASP A 215 1.97 -14.60 1.76
C ASP A 215 1.38 -16.01 1.55
N LEU A 216 1.13 -16.78 2.61
CA LEU A 216 0.64 -18.16 2.55
C LEU A 216 -0.88 -18.27 2.78
N ASP A 217 -1.49 -17.26 3.42
CA ASP A 217 -2.96 -17.11 3.53
C ASP A 217 -3.60 -16.90 2.14
N ASP A 218 -4.92 -16.96 2.02
CA ASP A 218 -5.61 -16.56 0.77
C ASP A 218 -5.72 -15.03 0.63
N PHE A 219 -4.57 -14.35 0.59
CA PHE A 219 -4.46 -12.89 0.52
C PHE A 219 -4.98 -12.28 -0.79
N LYS A 220 -5.24 -13.09 -1.83
CA LYS A 220 -5.89 -12.68 -3.10
C LYS A 220 -7.36 -13.11 -3.21
N ASN A 221 -7.94 -13.79 -2.21
CA ASN A 221 -9.29 -14.36 -2.25
C ASN A 221 -9.54 -15.33 -3.44
N ARG A 222 -8.55 -16.18 -3.78
CA ARG A 222 -8.64 -17.20 -4.83
C ARG A 222 -9.70 -18.27 -4.53
N CYS A 223 -9.98 -18.51 -3.25
CA CYS A 223 -10.90 -19.51 -2.75
C CYS A 223 -12.32 -18.95 -2.49
N GLY A 224 -12.55 -17.64 -2.70
CA GLY A 224 -13.88 -17.05 -2.75
C GLY A 224 -14.57 -16.80 -1.41
N CYS A 225 -13.81 -16.72 -0.30
CA CYS A 225 -14.34 -16.23 0.98
C CYS A 225 -14.07 -14.72 1.14
N GLU A 226 -12.86 -14.33 1.53
CA GLU A 226 -12.40 -12.94 1.67
C GLU A 226 -10.86 -12.89 1.56
N PRO A 227 -10.23 -11.71 1.36
CA PRO A 227 -8.77 -11.59 1.37
C PRO A 227 -8.17 -11.79 2.77
N SER A 228 -7.23 -12.74 2.88
CA SER A 228 -6.56 -13.16 4.13
C SER A 228 -7.54 -13.69 5.20
N PRO A 229 -8.31 -14.75 4.89
CA PRO A 229 -9.40 -15.24 5.75
C PRO A 229 -8.93 -15.76 7.11
N LEU A 230 -7.76 -16.40 7.17
CA LEU A 230 -7.23 -16.91 8.43
C LEU A 230 -6.77 -15.76 9.34
N LEU A 231 -5.97 -14.83 8.81
CA LEU A 231 -5.52 -13.65 9.53
C LEU A 231 -6.69 -12.78 10.03
N ARG A 232 -7.70 -12.56 9.18
CA ARG A 232 -8.90 -11.81 9.57
C ARG A 232 -9.67 -12.52 10.67
N THR A 233 -9.79 -13.84 10.62
CA THR A 233 -10.50 -14.62 11.65
C THR A 233 -9.78 -14.61 13.00
N MET A 234 -8.44 -14.71 13.03
CA MET A 234 -7.68 -14.49 14.27
C MET A 234 -7.91 -13.07 14.83
N ASN A 235 -7.80 -12.04 13.98
CA ASN A 235 -8.01 -10.65 14.39
C ASN A 235 -9.40 -10.43 14.99
N ARG A 236 -10.47 -10.95 14.36
CA ARG A 236 -11.84 -10.77 14.85
C ARG A 236 -12.02 -11.22 16.30
N VAL A 237 -11.49 -12.39 16.62
CA VAL A 237 -11.56 -12.94 17.98
C VAL A 237 -10.71 -12.12 18.95
N LEU A 238 -9.41 -11.95 18.66
CA LEU A 238 -8.46 -11.30 19.58
C LEU A 238 -8.86 -9.85 19.91
N ARG A 239 -9.57 -9.19 18.99
CA ARG A 239 -9.81 -7.74 19.00
C ARG A 239 -11.30 -7.38 19.13
N ASN A 240 -12.16 -8.39 19.29
CA ASN A 240 -13.62 -8.29 19.49
C ASN A 240 -14.38 -7.63 18.33
N TYR A 241 -14.03 -7.96 17.10
CA TYR A 241 -14.66 -7.42 15.89
C TYR A 241 -15.93 -8.21 15.50
N PRO A 242 -16.83 -7.64 14.67
CA PRO A 242 -17.95 -8.35 14.08
C PRO A 242 -17.55 -9.67 13.40
N ALA A 243 -18.49 -10.61 13.40
CA ALA A 243 -18.33 -11.91 12.75
C ALA A 243 -18.08 -11.74 11.23
N GLY A 244 -17.23 -12.60 10.69
CA GLY A 244 -16.91 -12.63 9.26
C GLY A 244 -17.77 -13.60 8.46
N PRO A 245 -17.53 -13.69 7.13
CA PRO A 245 -18.07 -14.77 6.33
C PRO A 245 -17.61 -16.14 6.84
N THR A 246 -18.44 -17.17 6.67
CA THR A 246 -18.07 -18.55 7.02
C THR A 246 -17.26 -19.18 5.89
N CYS A 247 -15.92 -19.08 5.98
CA CYS A 247 -15.01 -19.66 4.98
C CYS A 247 -15.05 -21.20 4.99
N ARG A 248 -15.98 -21.77 4.23
CA ARG A 248 -16.07 -23.21 3.97
C ARG A 248 -14.89 -23.66 3.09
N ILE A 249 -14.34 -24.83 3.40
CA ILE A 249 -13.24 -25.47 2.65
C ILE A 249 -13.71 -26.67 1.81
N ILE A 250 -15.02 -26.90 1.74
CA ILE A 250 -15.67 -27.95 0.93
C ILE A 250 -16.69 -27.24 0.01
N GLY A 251 -16.73 -27.65 -1.26
CA GLY A 251 -17.61 -27.05 -2.28
C GLY A 251 -19.09 -27.36 -2.07
N SER A 252 -19.97 -26.53 -2.64
CA SER A 252 -21.44 -26.55 -2.44
C SER A 252 -22.19 -27.71 -3.10
N ASN A 253 -21.50 -28.68 -3.71
CA ASN A 253 -22.09 -29.66 -4.62
C ASN A 253 -22.02 -31.11 -4.09
N THR A 254 -22.14 -31.28 -2.77
CA THR A 254 -22.40 -32.56 -2.12
C THR A 254 -23.73 -32.47 -1.37
N ASP A 255 -24.71 -33.29 -1.74
CA ASP A 255 -26.06 -33.25 -1.16
C ASP A 255 -26.06 -33.38 0.37
N GLU A 256 -26.84 -32.53 1.04
CA GLU A 256 -27.15 -32.64 2.47
C GLU A 256 -28.20 -33.75 2.69
N SER A 257 -27.87 -35.00 2.34
CA SER A 257 -28.82 -36.12 2.34
C SER A 257 -28.30 -37.45 2.91
N SER A 258 -27.27 -37.46 3.77
CA SER A 258 -26.84 -38.69 4.48
C SER A 258 -26.12 -38.48 5.83
N ILE A 259 -26.52 -37.50 6.64
CA ILE A 259 -26.16 -37.45 8.06
C ILE A 259 -27.46 -37.49 8.88
N PRO A 260 -27.74 -38.54 9.66
CA PRO A 260 -28.92 -38.58 10.51
C PRO A 260 -28.88 -37.48 11.58
N MET A 261 -29.99 -36.74 11.72
CA MET A 261 -30.25 -36.01 12.95
C MET A 261 -30.58 -37.02 14.05
N THR A 262 -29.62 -37.34 14.90
CA THR A 262 -29.87 -37.96 16.20
C THR A 262 -30.17 -36.84 17.21
N GLU A 263 -31.16 -37.06 18.08
CA GLU A 263 -31.74 -36.01 18.94
C GLU A 263 -30.78 -35.47 20.01
N GLU A 264 -31.09 -34.27 20.53
CA GLU A 264 -30.32 -33.61 21.59
C GLU A 264 -30.30 -34.46 22.89
N PRO A 265 -29.12 -34.72 23.50
CA PRO A 265 -29.05 -35.33 24.82
C PRO A 265 -29.55 -34.38 25.92
N ILE A 266 -30.83 -34.50 26.27
CA ILE A 266 -31.42 -33.84 27.44
C ILE A 266 -30.72 -34.36 28.71
N TYR A 267 -29.88 -33.52 29.33
CA TYR A 267 -29.29 -33.82 30.64
C TYR A 267 -30.31 -33.61 31.77
N GLN A 268 -31.16 -34.60 32.00
CA GLN A 268 -31.95 -34.72 33.23
C GLN A 268 -31.09 -35.26 34.39
N SER A 269 -31.36 -34.77 35.60
CA SER A 269 -30.59 -35.05 36.81
C SER A 269 -31.35 -35.96 37.80
N THR A 270 -30.97 -37.25 37.88
CA THR A 270 -31.43 -38.25 38.87
C THR A 270 -30.47 -39.45 38.87
N GLU A 271 -30.14 -40.14 39.97
CA GLU A 271 -30.19 -39.80 41.41
C GLU A 271 -29.22 -40.74 42.19
N MET A 272 -29.18 -40.68 43.53
CA MET A 272 -28.15 -41.34 44.37
C MET A 272 -28.47 -42.79 44.78
N ILE A 273 -27.42 -43.59 45.04
CA ILE A 273 -27.47 -44.68 46.05
C ILE A 273 -26.25 -44.58 46.99
N ASN A 274 -26.50 -44.88 48.28
CA ASN A 274 -25.62 -44.81 49.46
C ASN A 274 -24.53 -45.93 49.48
N ARG A 275 -23.49 -46.01 50.35
CA ARG A 275 -23.08 -45.45 51.69
C ARG A 275 -21.56 -45.80 51.90
N PRO A 276 -20.86 -45.52 53.03
CA PRO A 276 -21.18 -44.72 54.22
C PRO A 276 -20.09 -43.67 54.61
N THR A 277 -20.32 -42.94 55.71
CA THR A 277 -19.60 -41.72 56.12
C THR A 277 -18.71 -41.87 57.36
N THR A 278 -17.60 -41.13 57.41
CA THR A 278 -16.99 -40.60 58.65
C THR A 278 -16.45 -39.17 58.40
N GLN A 279 -16.57 -38.29 59.40
CA GLN A 279 -16.05 -36.91 59.39
C GLN A 279 -14.97 -36.71 60.47
N PRO A 280 -14.04 -35.78 60.26
CA PRO A 280 -13.66 -34.81 61.30
C PRO A 280 -13.61 -33.36 60.70
N PRO A 281 -13.20 -32.26 61.40
CA PRO A 281 -14.12 -31.13 61.57
C PRO A 281 -13.63 -29.76 61.04
N THR A 282 -14.52 -28.76 61.09
CA THR A 282 -14.25 -27.33 60.80
C THR A 282 -13.48 -26.61 61.90
N TYR A 283 -12.70 -25.58 61.53
CA TYR A 283 -12.25 -24.52 62.47
C TYR A 283 -12.06 -23.14 61.78
N LEU A 284 -12.23 -22.06 62.55
CA LEU A 284 -12.12 -20.63 62.21
C LEU A 284 -11.82 -19.85 63.52
N PRO A 285 -11.38 -18.57 63.49
CA PRO A 285 -10.40 -17.89 62.64
C PRO A 285 -9.20 -17.42 63.52
N PRO A 286 -8.45 -16.34 63.19
CA PRO A 286 -8.71 -15.06 63.91
C PRO A 286 -8.46 -13.75 63.09
N LEU A 287 -8.94 -12.62 63.63
CA LEU A 287 -8.55 -11.24 63.25
C LEU A 287 -7.23 -10.85 64.01
N THR A 288 -6.54 -9.70 63.90
CA THR A 288 -6.81 -8.28 63.52
C THR A 288 -5.42 -7.59 63.32
N THR A 289 -5.13 -6.37 62.81
CA THR A 289 -5.85 -5.14 62.37
C THR A 289 -4.90 -4.29 61.47
N THR A 290 -5.43 -3.48 60.52
CA THR A 290 -4.85 -2.23 59.92
C THR A 290 -3.42 -2.26 59.28
N VAL A 291 -2.99 -1.39 58.35
CA VAL A 291 -3.42 -0.08 57.82
C VAL A 291 -3.28 -0.07 56.27
N GLU A 292 -4.15 0.65 55.55
CA GLU A 292 -3.93 1.03 54.14
C GLU A 292 -3.38 2.48 54.02
N PRO A 293 -2.50 2.78 53.05
CA PRO A 293 -2.49 4.06 52.36
C PRO A 293 -3.59 4.04 51.29
N ASP A 294 -4.61 4.86 51.48
CA ASP A 294 -5.63 5.16 50.48
C ASP A 294 -5.07 6.10 49.39
N ASP A 295 -5.39 5.82 48.13
CA ASP A 295 -5.14 6.67 46.95
C ASP A 295 -6.35 6.59 45.96
N SER A 296 -7.55 6.28 46.49
CA SER A 296 -8.77 6.03 45.72
C SER A 296 -9.61 7.30 45.49
N ILE A 297 -9.08 8.23 44.68
CA ILE A 297 -9.82 9.42 44.27
C ILE A 297 -10.88 9.09 43.20
N GLU A 298 -12.11 8.81 43.63
CA GLU A 298 -13.29 8.94 42.78
C GLU A 298 -13.62 10.44 42.59
N ILE A 299 -13.33 11.00 41.41
CA ILE A 299 -13.93 12.28 40.99
C ILE A 299 -15.20 12.00 40.18
N ILE A 300 -16.33 12.26 40.81
CA ILE A 300 -17.64 12.34 40.16
C ILE A 300 -17.57 13.42 39.06
N ALA A 301 -17.97 13.07 37.84
CA ALA A 301 -17.95 13.98 36.71
C ALA A 301 -18.89 15.19 36.92
N GLY A 302 -18.31 16.35 37.23
CA GLY A 302 -19.02 17.63 37.21
C GLY A 302 -19.44 18.04 35.79
N PRO A 303 -20.39 18.99 35.64
CA PRO A 303 -20.78 19.52 34.34
C PRO A 303 -19.59 20.22 33.65
N PRO A 304 -19.51 20.18 32.31
CA PRO A 304 -18.36 20.69 31.58
C PRO A 304 -18.19 22.21 31.73
N PRO A 305 -16.96 22.72 31.92
CA PRO A 305 -16.72 24.15 31.99
C PRO A 305 -16.93 24.84 30.63
N PRO A 306 -17.46 26.07 30.60
CA PRO A 306 -17.62 26.82 29.37
C PRO A 306 -16.28 27.38 28.85
N THR A 307 -16.06 27.26 27.54
CA THR A 307 -14.92 27.78 26.74
C THR A 307 -13.52 27.15 26.99
N PRO A 308 -12.67 27.06 25.95
CA PRO A 308 -11.44 26.25 25.98
C PRO A 308 -10.18 27.01 26.45
N LEU A 309 -9.21 26.25 26.97
CA LEU A 309 -7.86 26.71 27.34
C LEU A 309 -6.77 25.82 26.68
N PRO A 310 -5.48 26.20 26.69
CA PRO A 310 -4.49 25.72 25.70
C PRO A 310 -3.90 24.33 25.91
N ILE A 311 -3.32 23.81 24.83
CA ILE A 311 -2.50 22.59 24.78
C ILE A 311 -1.31 22.71 25.75
N GLY A 312 -1.15 21.78 26.69
CA GLY A 312 -0.02 21.81 27.64
C GLY A 312 0.25 20.57 28.49
N GLU A 313 -0.78 19.84 28.95
CA GLU A 313 -0.61 18.83 30.01
C GLU A 313 -1.10 17.42 29.60
N CYS A 314 -0.46 16.37 30.12
CA CYS A 314 -0.86 14.97 29.95
C CYS A 314 -1.57 14.49 31.23
N GLU A 315 -2.86 14.21 31.16
CA GLU A 315 -3.69 13.65 32.25
C GLU A 315 -3.34 12.17 32.54
N ASP A 316 -2.11 11.86 32.97
CA ASP A 316 -1.58 10.52 33.28
C ASP A 316 -1.69 9.42 32.19
N ARG A 317 -2.19 9.79 31.00
CA ARG A 317 -2.38 8.89 29.87
C ARG A 317 -1.10 8.73 29.04
N LEU A 318 -0.51 7.54 29.10
CA LEU A 318 0.61 7.14 28.24
C LEU A 318 0.27 7.22 26.74
N PHE A 319 -0.97 6.86 26.37
CA PHE A 319 -1.49 6.97 25.01
C PHE A 319 -2.71 7.89 24.98
N ILE A 320 -2.72 8.81 24.01
CA ILE A 320 -3.76 9.82 23.79
C ILE A 320 -4.25 9.67 22.34
N PRO A 321 -5.57 9.55 22.08
CA PRO A 321 -6.08 9.46 20.71
C PRO A 321 -5.82 10.77 19.94
N HIS A 322 -5.43 10.69 18.66
CA HIS A 322 -5.22 11.90 17.87
C HIS A 322 -6.57 12.52 17.47
N LYS A 323 -6.86 13.69 18.03
CA LYS A 323 -8.16 14.40 17.96
C LYS A 323 -8.85 14.48 16.59
N ASP A 324 -8.09 14.63 15.50
CA ASP A 324 -8.64 14.87 14.15
C ASP A 324 -8.36 13.74 13.14
N ASP A 325 -7.67 12.65 13.54
CA ASP A 325 -7.15 11.65 12.59
C ASP A 325 -7.12 10.27 13.24
N CYS A 326 -8.10 9.44 12.88
CA CYS A 326 -8.18 8.09 13.41
C CYS A 326 -7.06 7.17 12.96
N THR A 327 -6.23 7.51 11.97
CA THR A 327 -5.04 6.70 11.64
C THR A 327 -3.87 6.95 12.60
N LYS A 328 -4.05 7.81 13.61
CA LYS A 328 -2.98 8.31 14.48
C LYS A 328 -3.29 8.28 15.96
N TYR A 329 -2.22 8.37 16.74
CA TYR A 329 -2.25 8.54 18.18
C TYR A 329 -1.01 9.30 18.66
N LEU A 330 -1.03 9.67 19.93
CA LEU A 330 -0.02 10.47 20.59
C LEU A 330 0.48 9.67 21.80
N ILE A 331 1.79 9.53 21.99
CA ILE A 331 2.39 8.94 23.18
C ILE A 331 2.96 10.06 24.04
N CYS A 332 2.61 10.11 25.33
CA CYS A 332 3.23 11.04 26.27
C CYS A 332 4.37 10.35 27.04
N ASN A 333 5.62 10.72 26.73
CA ASN A 333 6.82 10.24 27.40
C ASN A 333 7.48 11.41 28.15
N PHE A 334 7.62 11.30 29.48
CA PHE A 334 8.26 12.32 30.33
C PHE A 334 7.70 13.75 30.15
N GLY A 335 6.38 13.87 29.92
CA GLY A 335 5.71 15.15 29.66
C GLY A 335 5.87 15.69 28.23
N GLN A 336 6.56 14.97 27.33
CA GLN A 336 6.62 15.29 25.90
C GLN A 336 5.70 14.38 25.09
N VAL A 337 4.84 15.00 24.29
CA VAL A 337 3.90 14.31 23.41
C VAL A 337 4.55 14.06 22.04
N SER A 338 4.53 12.82 21.57
CA SER A 338 5.05 12.41 20.26
C SER A 338 3.96 11.72 19.43
N GLU A 339 3.85 12.10 18.16
CA GLU A 339 2.83 11.56 17.24
C GLU A 339 3.29 10.26 16.57
N PHE A 340 2.40 9.27 16.54
CA PHE A 340 2.58 7.97 15.90
C PHE A 340 1.41 7.67 14.98
N SER A 341 1.66 6.89 13.94
CA SER A 341 0.65 6.44 12.98
C SER A 341 0.45 4.93 13.08
N CYS A 342 -0.78 4.50 12.88
CA CYS A 342 -1.15 3.09 12.83
C CYS A 342 -0.63 2.41 11.55
N PRO A 343 -0.39 1.08 11.58
CA PRO A 343 -0.07 0.32 10.38
C PRO A 343 -1.15 0.46 9.31
N SER A 344 -0.78 0.35 8.04
CA SER A 344 -1.64 0.70 6.91
C SER A 344 -2.97 -0.06 6.91
N GLY A 345 -4.07 0.69 6.78
CA GLY A 345 -5.43 0.16 6.85
C GLY A 345 -6.00 0.02 8.26
N LEU A 346 -5.33 0.52 9.30
CA LEU A 346 -5.80 0.47 10.69
C LEU A 346 -6.03 1.89 11.27
N HIS A 347 -7.06 2.01 12.11
CA HIS A 347 -7.41 3.18 12.91
C HIS A 347 -7.10 2.95 14.40
N TRP A 348 -6.56 3.94 15.09
CA TRP A 348 -6.47 3.99 16.53
C TRP A 348 -7.84 3.81 17.20
N ASN A 349 -7.88 3.01 18.26
CA ASN A 349 -9.06 2.66 19.04
C ASN A 349 -8.65 2.58 20.51
N GLU A 350 -8.75 3.71 21.22
CA GLU A 350 -8.40 3.90 22.64
C GLU A 350 -6.92 3.64 22.99
N ASP A 351 -6.43 2.41 22.83
CA ASP A 351 -5.10 1.91 23.23
C ASP A 351 -4.33 1.16 22.10
N ARG A 352 -4.94 0.94 20.93
CA ARG A 352 -4.38 0.10 19.84
C ARG A 352 -4.87 0.50 18.44
N CYS A 353 -4.20 0.01 17.40
CA CYS A 353 -4.55 0.28 15.99
C CYS A 353 -5.45 -0.82 15.38
N ASP A 354 -6.78 -0.72 15.51
CA ASP A 354 -7.79 -1.66 15.01
C ASP A 354 -8.22 -1.44 13.54
N TRP A 355 -8.94 -2.36 12.89
CA TRP A 355 -9.55 -2.04 11.58
C TRP A 355 -10.61 -0.92 11.71
N PRO A 356 -10.82 -0.07 10.68
CA PRO A 356 -11.72 1.09 10.73
C PRO A 356 -13.13 0.77 11.26
N GLU A 357 -13.70 -0.36 10.86
CA GLU A 357 -15.04 -0.81 11.24
C GLU A 357 -15.18 -1.23 12.73
N ASN A 358 -14.10 -1.15 13.50
CA ASN A 358 -14.03 -1.52 14.93
C ASN A 358 -13.52 -0.38 15.82
N SER A 359 -13.04 0.71 15.23
CA SER A 359 -12.52 1.83 15.98
C SER A 359 -13.66 2.70 16.53
N LYS A 360 -13.62 2.98 17.83
CA LYS A 360 -14.45 3.99 18.50
C LYS A 360 -14.02 5.43 18.18
N CYS A 361 -12.98 5.62 17.37
CA CYS A 361 -12.54 6.95 16.96
C CYS A 361 -13.59 7.59 16.06
N ASN A 362 -14.44 8.40 16.70
CA ASN A 362 -15.40 9.26 16.03
C ASN A 362 -14.74 10.64 15.87
N VAL A 363 -14.17 10.92 14.69
CA VAL A 363 -13.76 12.30 14.38
C VAL A 363 -15.02 13.16 14.37
N ILE A 364 -15.12 14.10 15.31
CA ILE A 364 -16.29 14.96 15.44
C ILE A 364 -16.42 15.79 14.15
N SER A 365 -17.42 15.44 13.36
CA SER A 365 -17.70 16.02 12.05
C SER A 365 -19.20 16.22 11.92
N ASP A 366 -19.67 17.39 12.37
CA ASP A 366 -21.07 17.83 12.29
C ASP A 366 -21.51 18.16 10.85
N ARG A 367 -21.29 17.21 9.93
CA ARG A 367 -21.67 17.28 8.51
C ARG A 367 -22.30 16.00 7.95
N ILE A 368 -22.38 14.89 8.71
CA ILE A 368 -23.02 13.65 8.24
C ILE A 368 -23.93 13.03 9.32
N LYS A 369 -25.08 13.67 9.59
CA LYS A 369 -26.16 13.03 10.38
C LYS A 369 -27.59 13.55 10.17
N VAL A 370 -27.81 14.47 9.23
CA VAL A 370 -29.15 15.06 8.94
C VAL A 370 -29.79 14.44 7.69
N GLU A 371 -29.01 14.10 6.66
CA GLU A 371 -29.55 13.66 5.36
C GLU A 371 -30.03 12.20 5.31
N SER A 372 -29.63 11.34 6.27
CA SER A 372 -30.02 9.93 6.28
C SER A 372 -31.45 9.68 6.72
N ASN A 373 -31.96 10.47 7.69
CA ASN A 373 -33.22 10.15 8.37
C ASN A 373 -34.43 10.81 7.69
N PHE A 374 -34.22 11.90 6.94
CA PHE A 374 -35.32 12.63 6.30
C PHE A 374 -35.85 11.93 5.03
N ILE A 375 -35.03 11.09 4.38
CA ILE A 375 -35.40 10.41 3.13
C ILE A 375 -36.16 9.09 3.39
N SER A 376 -35.86 8.38 4.48
CA SER A 376 -36.61 7.17 4.86
C SER A 376 -38.07 7.50 5.18
N GLU A 377 -38.32 8.46 6.07
CA GLU A 377 -39.67 8.81 6.53
C GLU A 377 -40.55 9.39 5.41
N LEU A 378 -39.98 10.22 4.51
CA LEU A 378 -40.73 10.70 3.34
C LEU A 378 -41.11 9.57 2.37
N SER A 379 -40.24 8.56 2.18
CA SER A 379 -40.53 7.46 1.25
C SER A 379 -41.69 6.59 1.73
N GLU A 380 -41.75 6.34 3.04
CA GLU A 380 -42.80 5.53 3.67
C GLU A 380 -44.14 6.27 3.75
N TYR A 381 -44.12 7.60 3.95
CA TYR A 381 -45.33 8.42 3.88
C TYR A 381 -45.89 8.54 2.44
N LEU A 382 -45.02 8.80 1.45
CA LEU A 382 -45.45 8.98 0.06
C LEU A 382 -45.99 7.68 -0.57
N PHE A 383 -45.40 6.53 -0.26
CA PHE A 383 -45.87 5.23 -0.78
C PHE A 383 -47.25 4.85 -0.22
N ASN A 384 -47.54 5.20 1.04
CA ASN A 384 -48.84 4.95 1.67
C ASN A 384 -49.95 5.97 1.32
N SER A 385 -49.61 7.11 0.68
CA SER A 385 -50.55 8.21 0.44
C SER A 385 -51.28 8.17 -0.91
N GLY A 386 -50.85 7.32 -1.86
CA GLY A 386 -51.64 7.00 -3.07
C GLY A 386 -51.87 8.15 -4.07
N ILE A 387 -51.05 9.20 -4.07
CA ILE A 387 -51.21 10.36 -4.98
C ILE A 387 -50.44 10.13 -6.28
N SER A 388 -51.14 10.13 -7.42
CA SER A 388 -50.56 10.12 -8.77
C SER A 388 -50.70 11.48 -9.44
N ASP A 389 -49.64 11.90 -10.15
CA ASP A 389 -49.54 13.04 -11.08
C ASP A 389 -49.86 14.46 -10.58
N VAL A 390 -49.02 15.44 -10.98
CA VAL A 390 -49.41 16.72 -11.62
C VAL A 390 -48.16 17.54 -12.01
N ILE A 391 -48.31 18.41 -13.01
CA ILE A 391 -47.23 19.11 -13.72
C ILE A 391 -47.02 20.56 -13.24
N VAL A 392 -45.74 20.90 -12.99
CA VAL A 392 -45.05 22.21 -13.14
C VAL A 392 -45.88 23.51 -13.13
N THR A 393 -45.57 24.46 -12.22
CA THR A 393 -45.20 25.86 -12.57
C THR A 393 -44.77 26.74 -11.37
N ASN A 394 -44.06 27.83 -11.70
CA ASN A 394 -43.80 29.06 -10.92
C ASN A 394 -42.72 29.08 -9.79
N LYS A 395 -41.88 30.12 -9.85
CA LYS A 395 -40.96 30.59 -8.80
C LYS A 395 -41.70 31.45 -7.77
N PRO A 396 -41.15 31.59 -6.55
CA PRO A 396 -40.61 32.92 -6.18
C PRO A 396 -39.09 32.93 -5.95
N GLU A 397 -38.52 34.12 -5.77
CA GLU A 397 -37.09 34.33 -5.45
C GLU A 397 -36.87 34.41 -3.94
N TYR A 398 -35.81 33.78 -3.40
CA TYR A 398 -35.24 34.18 -2.10
C TYR A 398 -33.73 33.87 -2.00
N SER A 399 -32.91 34.91 -2.20
CA SER A 399 -31.64 35.29 -1.55
C SER A 399 -30.53 34.28 -1.13
N SER A 400 -30.70 32.95 -1.16
CA SER A 400 -29.80 32.00 -0.48
C SER A 400 -28.62 31.51 -1.32
N LEU A 401 -28.73 31.53 -2.66
CA LEU A 401 -27.80 30.87 -3.60
C LEU A 401 -26.31 31.29 -3.49
N ASN A 402 -26.02 32.43 -2.86
CA ASN A 402 -24.65 32.97 -2.76
C ASN A 402 -23.85 32.42 -1.56
N LEU A 403 -24.47 31.73 -0.60
CA LEU A 403 -23.76 31.07 0.51
C LEU A 403 -23.35 29.64 0.16
N TRP A 404 -24.26 28.88 -0.48
CA TRP A 404 -24.06 27.46 -0.83
C TRP A 404 -22.94 27.23 -1.87
N LYS A 405 -22.46 28.28 -2.53
CA LYS A 405 -21.27 28.26 -3.40
C LYS A 405 -19.93 28.28 -2.64
N LYS A 406 -19.93 28.45 -1.30
CA LYS A 406 -18.73 28.68 -0.48
C LYS A 406 -18.36 27.52 0.46
N GLU A 407 -19.19 26.48 0.57
CA GLU A 407 -19.01 25.41 1.57
C GLU A 407 -18.83 23.99 0.99
N LEU A 408 -18.66 23.88 -0.32
CA LEU A 408 -18.28 22.64 -1.03
C LEU A 408 -16.76 22.53 -1.30
N THR A 409 -15.95 23.37 -0.65
CA THR A 409 -14.61 23.74 -1.13
C THR A 409 -13.41 23.33 -0.24
N ASP A 410 -13.52 22.26 0.56
CA ASP A 410 -12.32 21.68 1.23
C ASP A 410 -12.22 20.14 1.24
N ILE A 411 -12.73 19.50 0.17
CA ILE A 411 -11.88 18.48 -0.45
C ILE A 411 -10.77 19.27 -1.14
N LYS A 412 -9.55 19.25 -0.61
CA LYS A 412 -8.40 19.92 -1.26
C LYS A 412 -8.23 19.37 -2.67
N GLN A 413 -8.60 20.20 -3.65
CA GLN A 413 -8.64 19.83 -5.06
C GLN A 413 -7.27 19.29 -5.49
N LYS A 414 -7.22 18.01 -5.88
CA LYS A 414 -5.99 17.36 -6.33
C LYS A 414 -5.41 18.15 -7.50
N LYS A 415 -4.10 18.40 -7.48
CA LYS A 415 -3.41 19.11 -8.55
C LYS A 415 -3.50 18.30 -9.85
N ILE A 416 -3.67 19.01 -10.97
CA ILE A 416 -3.51 18.46 -12.31
C ILE A 416 -2.56 19.41 -13.02
N ILE A 417 -1.31 18.98 -13.13
CA ILE A 417 -0.19 19.74 -13.69
C ILE A 417 -0.07 19.39 -15.17
N CYS A 418 -0.42 20.33 -16.04
CA CYS A 418 -0.44 20.14 -17.48
C CYS A 418 0.79 20.79 -18.13
N TYR A 419 1.72 19.98 -18.62
CA TYR A 419 2.82 20.49 -19.43
C TYR A 419 2.35 20.90 -20.83
N PHE A 420 2.68 22.13 -21.21
CA PHE A 420 2.51 22.70 -22.54
C PHE A 420 3.87 22.82 -23.22
N THR A 421 4.06 22.23 -24.40
CA THR A 421 5.34 22.30 -25.12
C THR A 421 5.27 23.31 -26.26
N ASN A 422 6.14 24.32 -26.27
CA ASN A 422 6.09 25.38 -27.29
C ASN A 422 6.42 24.86 -28.70
N TRP A 423 7.33 23.88 -28.82
CA TRP A 423 7.73 23.30 -30.09
C TRP A 423 6.66 22.43 -30.77
N ALA A 424 5.59 22.02 -30.07
CA ALA A 424 4.46 21.33 -30.69
C ALA A 424 3.74 22.22 -31.73
N TRP A 425 3.97 23.53 -31.71
CA TRP A 425 3.56 24.45 -32.77
C TRP A 425 4.21 24.15 -34.13
N TYR A 426 5.38 23.51 -34.19
CA TYR A 426 6.06 23.18 -35.45
C TYR A 426 5.69 21.81 -36.04
N ARG A 427 4.86 21.02 -35.35
CA ARG A 427 4.36 19.75 -35.90
C ARG A 427 3.43 20.00 -37.10
N PRO A 428 3.41 19.08 -38.08
CA PRO A 428 2.53 19.19 -39.25
C PRO A 428 1.07 18.89 -38.87
N GLY A 429 0.12 19.45 -39.64
CA GLY A 429 -1.27 19.01 -39.68
C GLY A 429 -1.91 18.82 -38.30
N TYR A 430 -2.39 17.61 -38.04
CA TYR A 430 -3.14 17.27 -36.82
C TYR A 430 -2.37 17.49 -35.52
N GLY A 431 -1.07 17.17 -35.49
CA GLY A 431 -0.25 17.28 -34.27
C GLY A 431 0.16 18.71 -33.91
N LYS A 432 -0.20 19.72 -34.72
CA LYS A 432 0.10 21.12 -34.45
C LYS A 432 -0.70 21.61 -33.24
N TYR A 433 -0.02 21.94 -32.16
CA TYR A 433 -0.63 22.41 -30.91
C TYR A 433 -0.39 23.92 -30.69
N LEU A 434 -1.35 24.58 -30.06
CA LEU A 434 -1.39 26.02 -29.78
C LEU A 434 -1.96 26.29 -28.37
N PRO A 435 -1.68 27.46 -27.75
CA PRO A 435 -2.30 27.86 -26.49
C PRO A 435 -3.84 27.76 -26.48
N GLU A 436 -4.51 27.99 -27.60
CA GLU A 436 -5.98 27.95 -27.71
C GLU A 436 -6.54 26.53 -27.79
N ASN A 437 -5.70 25.50 -27.93
CA ASN A 437 -6.17 24.11 -27.84
C ASN A 437 -6.47 23.69 -26.40
N ILE A 438 -5.85 24.34 -25.39
CA ILE A 438 -5.91 23.93 -23.98
C ILE A 438 -7.35 24.03 -23.45
N ASP A 439 -7.92 22.90 -23.05
CA ASP A 439 -9.16 22.90 -22.27
C ASP A 439 -8.86 23.32 -20.82
N SER A 440 -9.21 24.55 -20.51
CA SER A 440 -9.06 25.15 -19.19
C SER A 440 -9.87 24.50 -18.07
N THR A 441 -10.77 23.57 -18.37
CA THR A 441 -11.51 22.83 -17.33
C THR A 441 -10.76 21.60 -16.81
N LEU A 442 -9.71 21.15 -17.53
CA LEU A 442 -9.00 19.90 -17.24
C LEU A 442 -7.67 20.08 -16.49
N CYS A 443 -7.21 21.30 -16.28
CA CYS A 443 -5.90 21.62 -15.68
C CYS A 443 -6.07 22.59 -14.51
N THR A 444 -5.45 22.32 -13.35
CA THR A 444 -5.38 23.32 -12.27
C THR A 444 -4.09 24.13 -12.33
N HIS A 445 -3.04 23.56 -12.92
CA HIS A 445 -1.78 24.25 -13.21
C HIS A 445 -1.36 23.97 -14.66
N ILE A 446 -0.83 24.97 -15.36
CA ILE A 446 -0.12 24.82 -16.64
C ILE A 446 1.36 25.10 -16.39
N VAL A 447 2.24 24.30 -16.99
CA VAL A 447 3.69 24.51 -16.96
C VAL A 447 4.20 24.66 -18.39
N TYR A 448 4.83 25.79 -18.69
CA TYR A 448 5.33 26.13 -20.02
C TYR A 448 6.73 25.55 -20.25
N GLY A 449 6.83 24.50 -21.06
CA GLY A 449 8.09 23.90 -21.52
C GLY A 449 8.57 24.54 -22.83
N PHE A 450 9.76 25.14 -22.91
CA PHE A 450 10.74 25.39 -21.85
C PHE A 450 11.48 26.71 -22.07
N VAL A 451 12.00 27.26 -20.97
CA VAL A 451 13.14 28.19 -21.00
C VAL A 451 14.43 27.45 -20.66
N VAL A 452 15.57 28.03 -20.98
CA VAL A 452 16.89 27.38 -20.94
C VAL A 452 17.90 28.15 -20.09
N LEU A 453 18.92 27.46 -19.61
CA LEU A 453 20.02 28.06 -18.86
C LEU A 453 21.11 28.57 -19.80
N ASP A 454 21.43 29.87 -19.77
CA ASP A 454 22.53 30.41 -20.56
C ASP A 454 23.87 29.81 -20.10
N SER A 455 24.61 29.17 -21.02
CA SER A 455 25.80 28.36 -20.69
C SER A 455 26.99 29.18 -20.17
N VAL A 456 27.01 30.49 -20.43
CA VAL A 456 28.08 31.42 -20.04
C VAL A 456 27.67 32.25 -18.83
N LYS A 457 26.49 32.87 -18.88
CA LYS A 457 25.99 33.77 -17.82
C LYS A 457 25.35 33.02 -16.65
N LEU A 458 24.97 31.75 -16.82
CA LEU A 458 24.28 30.92 -15.84
C LEU A 458 22.98 31.59 -15.32
N THR A 459 22.28 32.27 -16.21
CA THR A 459 20.99 32.94 -15.96
C THR A 459 19.90 32.41 -16.91
N ILE A 460 18.65 32.64 -16.54
CA ILE A 460 17.48 32.20 -17.30
C ILE A 460 17.38 32.88 -18.67
N LYS A 461 17.05 32.13 -19.72
CA LYS A 461 17.03 32.59 -21.11
C LYS A 461 15.87 31.97 -21.88
N MET A 462 15.21 32.75 -22.73
CA MET A 462 14.20 32.22 -23.68
C MET A 462 14.83 31.21 -24.65
N HIS A 463 14.10 30.15 -24.99
CA HIS A 463 14.57 29.15 -25.95
C HIS A 463 14.22 29.54 -27.39
N ASP A 464 12.97 29.94 -27.62
CA ASP A 464 12.43 30.21 -28.96
C ASP A 464 11.67 31.54 -28.94
N SER A 465 12.36 32.65 -29.25
CA SER A 465 11.73 33.97 -29.29
C SER A 465 10.60 34.08 -30.31
N TRP A 466 10.62 33.27 -31.37
CA TRP A 466 9.63 33.33 -32.45
C TRP A 466 8.27 32.79 -31.98
N ALA A 467 8.26 31.68 -31.24
CA ALA A 467 7.05 31.21 -30.54
C ALA A 467 6.72 32.09 -29.32
N ASP A 468 7.70 32.24 -28.43
CA ASP A 468 7.55 32.78 -27.08
C ASP A 468 7.09 34.26 -27.08
N ILE A 469 7.70 35.08 -27.95
CA ILE A 469 7.56 36.55 -28.00
C ILE A 469 6.83 36.97 -29.28
N ASP A 470 7.36 36.66 -30.46
CA ASP A 470 6.86 37.21 -31.74
C ASP A 470 5.46 36.68 -32.09
N ASN A 471 5.17 35.44 -31.69
CA ASN A 471 3.83 34.83 -31.75
C ASN A 471 3.11 34.85 -30.38
N ASN A 472 3.66 35.58 -29.41
CA ASN A 472 3.02 35.98 -28.15
C ASN A 472 2.61 34.81 -27.23
N PHE A 473 3.27 33.64 -27.33
CA PHE A 473 2.86 32.44 -26.58
C PHE A 473 2.90 32.65 -25.07
N TYR A 474 3.89 33.36 -24.51
CA TYR A 474 3.97 33.60 -23.06
C TYR A 474 2.69 34.28 -22.54
N ASN A 475 2.27 35.39 -23.15
CA ASN A 475 1.06 36.13 -22.74
C ASN A 475 -0.23 35.33 -23.01
N ARG A 476 -0.28 34.56 -24.11
CA ARG A 476 -1.43 33.69 -24.43
C ARG A 476 -1.61 32.57 -23.40
N ILE A 477 -0.51 32.04 -22.87
CA ILE A 477 -0.53 31.01 -21.81
C ILE A 477 -0.79 31.63 -20.42
N THR A 478 -0.13 32.74 -20.05
CA THR A 478 -0.38 33.39 -18.75
C THR A 478 -1.76 34.05 -18.66
N ALA A 479 -2.43 34.33 -19.79
CA ALA A 479 -3.84 34.72 -19.82
C ALA A 479 -4.79 33.67 -19.19
N PHE A 480 -4.43 32.38 -19.14
CA PHE A 480 -5.24 31.35 -18.47
C PHE A 480 -5.39 31.57 -16.96
N LYS A 481 -4.56 32.43 -16.34
CA LYS A 481 -4.71 32.90 -14.96
C LYS A 481 -6.06 33.58 -14.70
N SER A 482 -6.65 34.22 -15.72
CA SER A 482 -8.00 34.80 -15.65
C SER A 482 -9.10 33.75 -15.39
N LYS A 483 -8.82 32.47 -15.67
CA LYS A 483 -9.72 31.32 -15.43
C LYS A 483 -9.43 30.60 -14.11
N GLY A 484 -8.54 31.14 -13.26
CA GLY A 484 -8.16 30.53 -11.98
C GLY A 484 -7.03 29.50 -12.04
N ILE A 485 -6.47 29.23 -13.22
CA ILE A 485 -5.37 28.29 -13.42
C ILE A 485 -4.04 28.94 -13.00
N LYS A 486 -3.17 28.19 -12.30
CA LYS A 486 -1.81 28.63 -12.00
C LYS A 486 -0.88 28.36 -13.19
N VAL A 487 -0.11 29.35 -13.63
CA VAL A 487 0.70 29.23 -14.86
C VAL A 487 2.18 29.46 -14.57
N LEU A 488 2.98 28.40 -14.60
CA LEU A 488 4.42 28.43 -14.35
C LEU A 488 5.21 28.30 -15.66
N VAL A 489 6.48 28.69 -15.63
CA VAL A 489 7.45 28.38 -16.70
C VAL A 489 8.42 27.31 -16.21
N ALA A 490 8.74 26.31 -17.03
CA ALA A 490 9.75 25.31 -16.70
C ALA A 490 11.11 25.68 -17.29
N LEU A 491 12.16 25.53 -16.48
CA LEU A 491 13.55 25.67 -16.89
C LEU A 491 14.20 24.30 -17.07
N GLY A 492 14.65 24.00 -18.30
CA GLY A 492 15.55 22.89 -18.59
C GLY A 492 14.96 21.80 -19.48
N GLY A 493 14.68 20.64 -18.89
CA GLY A 493 14.37 19.39 -19.56
C GLY A 493 15.61 18.73 -20.17
N TRP A 494 15.40 17.53 -20.73
CA TRP A 494 16.46 16.62 -21.18
C TRP A 494 17.54 17.28 -22.05
N ASN A 495 17.14 17.97 -23.13
CA ASN A 495 18.09 18.54 -24.07
C ASN A 495 18.94 19.66 -23.45
N ASP A 496 18.34 20.52 -22.62
CA ASP A 496 19.05 21.64 -22.01
C ASP A 496 19.89 21.22 -20.79
N SER A 497 19.57 20.08 -20.17
CA SER A 497 20.35 19.44 -19.10
C SER A 497 21.72 18.89 -19.55
N SER A 498 22.06 19.05 -20.83
CA SER A 498 23.33 18.62 -21.41
C SER A 498 24.54 19.41 -20.89
N GLY A 499 25.60 18.69 -20.53
CA GLY A 499 26.87 19.25 -20.07
C GLY A 499 26.85 19.72 -18.60
N ASP A 500 27.79 20.58 -18.25
CA ASP A 500 28.11 20.92 -16.85
C ASP A 500 27.38 22.16 -16.31
N LYS A 501 26.62 22.88 -17.15
CA LYS A 501 26.18 24.25 -16.83
C LYS A 501 25.28 24.34 -15.59
N TYR A 502 24.41 23.37 -15.36
CA TYR A 502 23.59 23.29 -14.15
C TYR A 502 24.44 23.01 -12.90
N SER A 503 25.45 22.14 -13.01
CA SER A 503 26.44 21.91 -11.94
C SER A 503 27.25 23.17 -11.62
N ARG A 504 27.75 23.89 -12.65
CA ARG A 504 28.44 25.18 -12.47
C ARG A 504 27.56 26.25 -11.84
N LEU A 505 26.27 26.27 -12.17
CA LEU A 505 25.28 27.14 -11.52
C LEU A 505 25.16 26.77 -10.04
N VAL A 506 24.78 25.54 -9.70
CA VAL A 506 24.46 25.21 -8.30
C VAL A 506 25.68 25.27 -7.38
N ASN A 507 26.86 24.86 -7.84
CA ASN A 507 28.06 24.80 -7.00
C ASN A 507 28.73 26.18 -6.78
N ASN A 508 28.24 27.27 -7.36
CA ASN A 508 28.78 28.62 -7.18
C ASN A 508 27.73 29.60 -6.62
N TYR A 509 27.96 30.12 -5.40
CA TYR A 509 27.04 31.02 -4.72
C TYR A 509 26.72 32.30 -5.51
N SER A 510 27.71 32.92 -6.16
CA SER A 510 27.50 34.11 -6.98
C SER A 510 26.65 33.81 -8.20
N SER A 511 26.84 32.66 -8.83
CA SER A 511 26.00 32.17 -9.94
C SER A 511 24.57 31.91 -9.48
N ARG A 512 24.35 31.24 -8.34
CA ARG A 512 23.00 31.02 -7.78
C ARG A 512 22.29 32.34 -7.49
N ASN A 513 22.97 33.29 -6.83
CA ASN A 513 22.43 34.62 -6.50
C ASN A 513 22.05 35.42 -7.76
N ALA A 514 22.90 35.41 -8.80
CA ALA A 514 22.59 36.02 -10.08
C ALA A 514 21.42 35.31 -10.80
N PHE A 515 21.38 33.98 -10.75
CA PHE A 515 20.30 33.17 -11.32
C PHE A 515 18.96 33.47 -10.66
N VAL A 516 18.87 33.42 -9.32
CA VAL A 516 17.63 33.68 -8.54
C VAL A 516 17.01 35.01 -8.94
N LYS A 517 17.83 36.08 -9.02
CA LYS A 517 17.40 37.40 -9.47
C LYS A 517 16.95 37.42 -10.93
N SER A 518 17.64 36.70 -11.81
CA SER A 518 17.24 36.57 -13.23
C SER A 518 15.91 35.83 -13.38
N ALA A 519 15.71 34.73 -12.63
CA ALA A 519 14.50 33.92 -12.63
C ALA A 519 13.29 34.72 -12.12
N LEU A 520 13.45 35.42 -10.99
CA LEU A 520 12.43 36.32 -10.46
C LEU A 520 12.04 37.41 -11.47
N THR A 521 13.03 38.04 -12.09
CA THR A 521 12.81 39.09 -13.09
C THR A 521 12.06 38.55 -14.31
N PHE A 522 12.41 37.35 -14.78
CA PHE A 522 11.78 36.69 -15.92
C PHE A 522 10.33 36.29 -15.63
N VAL A 523 10.09 35.60 -14.50
CA VAL A 523 8.76 35.15 -14.05
C VAL A 523 7.81 36.34 -13.94
N LYS A 524 8.25 37.43 -13.27
CA LYS A 524 7.47 38.67 -13.16
C LYS A 524 7.25 39.35 -14.52
N LYS A 525 8.28 39.47 -15.36
CA LYS A 525 8.21 40.18 -16.66
C LYS A 525 7.14 39.61 -17.59
N TYR A 526 6.98 38.29 -17.62
CA TYR A 526 6.05 37.61 -18.53
C TYR A 526 4.76 37.10 -17.84
N GLY A 527 4.54 37.50 -16.59
CA GLY A 527 3.28 37.27 -15.87
C GLY A 527 3.07 35.86 -15.32
N PHE A 528 4.11 35.02 -15.25
CA PHE A 528 4.03 33.68 -14.67
C PHE A 528 3.78 33.73 -13.15
N ASP A 529 3.13 32.70 -12.61
CA ASP A 529 2.91 32.49 -11.18
C ASP A 529 4.09 31.83 -10.47
N GLY A 530 5.12 31.37 -11.20
CA GLY A 530 6.22 30.62 -10.61
C GLY A 530 7.16 29.98 -11.63
N LEU A 531 8.08 29.17 -11.11
CA LEU A 531 9.10 28.42 -11.85
C LEU A 531 8.99 26.93 -11.52
N ASP A 532 9.01 26.07 -12.53
CA ASP A 532 9.35 24.65 -12.39
C ASP A 532 10.82 24.45 -12.79
N PHE A 533 11.55 23.61 -12.07
CA PHE A 533 12.96 23.33 -12.30
C PHE A 533 13.17 21.88 -12.74
N ASP A 534 13.53 21.70 -14.00
CA ASP A 534 13.67 20.40 -14.66
C ASP A 534 15.13 20.20 -15.09
N TRP A 535 15.97 19.73 -14.16
CA TRP A 535 17.36 19.36 -14.44
C TRP A 535 17.52 17.86 -14.37
N GLU A 536 18.01 17.28 -15.47
CA GLU A 536 18.11 15.84 -15.72
C GLU A 536 19.56 15.32 -15.76
N TYR A 537 20.22 14.99 -14.64
CA TYR A 537 19.82 15.12 -13.23
C TYR A 537 21.02 15.56 -12.38
N PRO A 538 20.82 16.13 -11.16
CA PRO A 538 21.92 16.41 -10.24
C PRO A 538 22.80 15.18 -10.00
N VAL A 539 24.13 15.32 -10.12
CA VAL A 539 25.13 14.22 -10.20
C VAL A 539 24.97 13.32 -11.44
N CYS A 540 23.75 12.85 -11.73
CA CYS A 540 23.43 11.92 -12.83
C CYS A 540 23.04 12.64 -14.13
N TRP A 541 23.97 13.42 -14.70
CA TRP A 541 23.76 14.18 -15.94
C TRP A 541 23.42 13.22 -17.10
N HIS A 542 22.21 13.31 -17.67
CA HIS A 542 21.63 12.31 -18.59
C HIS A 542 21.73 10.88 -18.04
N VAL A 543 21.19 10.68 -16.83
CA VAL A 543 21.22 9.45 -16.00
C VAL A 543 22.61 8.86 -15.67
N ASN A 544 23.69 9.42 -16.22
CA ASN A 544 25.05 8.97 -15.96
C ASN A 544 25.59 9.61 -14.66
N CYS A 545 25.41 8.89 -13.55
CA CYS A 545 25.85 9.28 -12.19
C CYS A 545 27.36 9.37 -11.97
N ASP A 546 28.16 9.08 -12.99
CA ASP A 546 29.63 9.09 -12.93
C ASP A 546 30.20 10.38 -13.58
N ARG A 547 29.33 11.27 -14.10
CA ARG A 547 29.70 12.56 -14.71
C ARG A 547 29.73 13.74 -13.73
N GLY A 548 28.70 13.87 -12.89
CA GLY A 548 28.55 15.03 -12.01
C GLY A 548 29.27 14.90 -10.67
N PRO A 549 29.71 16.01 -10.06
CA PRO A 549 30.31 15.96 -8.73
C PRO A 549 29.24 15.71 -7.66
N LYS A 550 29.57 14.91 -6.63
CA LYS A 550 28.66 14.60 -5.50
C LYS A 550 28.13 15.84 -4.75
N SER A 551 28.76 17.00 -4.92
CA SER A 551 28.29 18.27 -4.38
C SER A 551 26.99 18.76 -5.03
N ASP A 552 26.68 18.35 -6.27
CA ASP A 552 25.45 18.72 -7.00
C ASP A 552 24.20 18.52 -6.15
N LYS A 553 24.08 17.40 -5.41
CA LYS A 553 22.95 17.13 -4.51
C LYS A 553 22.70 18.26 -3.52
N LYS A 554 23.72 18.60 -2.74
CA LYS A 554 23.64 19.63 -1.69
C LYS A 554 23.50 21.03 -2.29
N SER A 555 24.23 21.27 -3.38
CA SER A 555 24.22 22.55 -4.10
C SER A 555 22.87 22.82 -4.77
N PHE A 556 22.20 21.81 -5.31
CA PHE A 556 20.84 21.90 -5.86
C PHE A 556 19.83 22.19 -4.76
N ALA A 557 19.91 21.48 -3.63
CA ALA A 557 19.07 21.73 -2.46
C ALA A 557 19.23 23.16 -1.91
N LEU A 558 20.45 23.73 -1.96
CA LEU A 558 20.70 25.15 -1.66
C LEU A 558 20.06 26.09 -2.69
N LEU A 559 20.16 25.82 -3.99
CA LEU A 559 19.49 26.63 -5.01
C LEU A 559 17.96 26.65 -4.83
N ILE A 560 17.36 25.49 -4.56
CA ILE A 560 15.92 25.37 -4.33
C ILE A 560 15.49 26.12 -3.06
N LYS A 561 16.29 26.09 -1.99
CA LYS A 561 16.06 26.95 -0.82
C LYS A 561 16.12 28.45 -1.18
N GLU A 562 17.20 28.88 -1.84
CA GLU A 562 17.43 30.28 -2.19
C GLU A 562 16.34 30.85 -3.14
N LEU A 563 15.86 30.05 -4.10
CA LEU A 563 14.69 30.38 -4.91
C LEU A 563 13.41 30.47 -4.08
N SER A 564 13.18 29.50 -3.18
CA SER A 564 11.96 29.43 -2.36
C SER A 564 11.82 30.62 -1.41
N ASP A 565 12.92 31.03 -0.77
CA ASP A 565 12.94 32.18 0.14
C ASP A 565 12.62 33.49 -0.62
N GLU A 566 13.21 33.69 -1.80
CA GLU A 566 12.92 34.85 -2.66
C GLU A 566 11.48 34.84 -3.19
N PHE A 567 11.01 33.69 -3.71
CA PHE A 567 9.72 33.56 -4.39
C PHE A 567 8.53 33.70 -3.43
N LYS A 568 8.64 33.20 -2.18
CA LYS A 568 7.61 33.34 -1.15
C LYS A 568 7.33 34.80 -0.80
N SER A 569 8.35 35.67 -0.79
CA SER A 569 8.18 37.11 -0.58
C SER A 569 7.35 37.81 -1.67
N HIS A 570 7.09 37.11 -2.77
CA HIS A 570 6.39 37.59 -3.96
C HIS A 570 5.15 36.76 -4.32
N ASN A 571 4.72 35.84 -3.44
CA ASN A 571 3.59 34.93 -3.67
C ASN A 571 3.73 34.12 -4.97
N LEU A 572 4.97 33.76 -5.32
CA LEU A 572 5.31 32.92 -6.48
C LEU A 572 5.53 31.47 -6.05
N LEU A 573 5.13 30.55 -6.92
CA LEU A 573 5.24 29.10 -6.74
C LEU A 573 6.61 28.59 -7.20
N LEU A 574 7.10 27.55 -6.55
CA LEU A 574 8.33 26.84 -6.95
C LEU A 574 8.11 25.32 -6.95
N SER A 575 8.33 24.67 -8.08
CA SER A 575 8.22 23.22 -8.23
C SER A 575 9.43 22.64 -8.98
N ALA A 576 9.51 21.30 -9.07
CA ALA A 576 10.53 20.62 -9.84
C ALA A 576 10.01 19.30 -10.41
N ALA A 577 10.32 19.03 -11.68
CA ALA A 577 10.33 17.69 -12.25
C ALA A 577 11.52 16.88 -11.72
N VAL A 578 11.30 15.60 -11.39
CA VAL A 578 12.33 14.73 -10.80
C VAL A 578 12.25 13.28 -11.29
N SER A 579 13.38 12.59 -11.29
CA SER A 579 13.49 11.20 -11.74
C SER A 579 12.69 10.22 -10.85
N PRO A 580 12.08 9.17 -11.44
CA PRO A 580 11.50 8.06 -10.70
C PRO A 580 12.54 7.02 -10.26
N SER A 581 13.76 7.08 -10.81
CA SER A 581 14.77 6.03 -10.68
C SER A 581 15.44 6.04 -9.30
N LYS A 582 15.41 4.89 -8.61
CA LYS A 582 16.05 4.71 -7.30
C LYS A 582 17.51 5.19 -7.26
N ARG A 583 18.31 4.85 -8.29
CA ARG A 583 19.72 5.27 -8.40
C ARG A 583 19.87 6.79 -8.45
N VAL A 584 19.02 7.46 -9.23
CA VAL A 584 19.05 8.93 -9.36
C VAL A 584 18.54 9.60 -8.09
N ILE A 585 17.51 9.05 -7.44
CA ILE A 585 16.99 9.56 -6.16
C ILE A 585 18.06 9.49 -5.07
N ASP A 586 18.69 8.32 -4.90
CA ASP A 586 19.74 8.10 -3.91
C ASP A 586 20.99 8.94 -4.18
N THR A 587 21.32 9.23 -5.44
CA THR A 587 22.56 9.93 -5.81
C THR A 587 22.38 11.44 -5.91
N GLY A 588 21.28 11.92 -6.50
CA GLY A 588 21.07 13.32 -6.88
C GLY A 588 20.28 14.19 -5.91
N TYR A 589 19.38 13.63 -5.10
CA TYR A 589 18.43 14.45 -4.32
C TYR A 589 18.63 14.44 -2.80
N ASP A 590 18.36 15.61 -2.20
CA ASP A 590 18.12 15.81 -0.76
C ASP A 590 16.60 15.93 -0.57
N VAL A 591 15.93 14.77 -0.51
CA VAL A 591 14.47 14.68 -0.61
C VAL A 591 13.74 15.47 0.50
N PRO A 592 14.15 15.44 1.79
CA PRO A 592 13.51 16.26 2.82
C PRO A 592 13.67 17.77 2.58
N THR A 593 14.83 18.21 2.08
CA THR A 593 15.04 19.63 1.76
C THR A 593 14.19 20.07 0.57
N LEU A 594 14.12 19.26 -0.50
CA LEU A 594 13.25 19.54 -1.64
C LEU A 594 11.77 19.62 -1.21
N ALA A 595 11.28 18.65 -0.44
CA ALA A 595 9.89 18.62 0.03
C ALA A 595 9.52 19.78 0.97
N LYS A 596 10.49 20.35 1.69
CA LYS A 596 10.32 21.54 2.55
C LYS A 596 10.18 22.84 1.74
N TYR A 597 10.93 22.99 0.65
CA TYR A 597 11.03 24.28 -0.06
C TYR A 597 10.22 24.36 -1.34
N LEU A 598 9.88 23.24 -1.99
CA LEU A 598 9.01 23.20 -3.17
C LEU A 598 7.52 23.15 -2.78
N ASP A 599 6.64 23.71 -3.60
CA ASP A 599 5.19 23.61 -3.47
C ASP A 599 4.65 22.24 -3.88
N TRP A 600 5.27 21.63 -4.88
CA TRP A 600 5.18 20.20 -5.20
C TRP A 600 6.43 19.69 -5.91
N ILE A 601 6.58 18.38 -5.90
CA ILE A 601 7.61 17.60 -6.61
C ILE A 601 6.87 16.74 -7.64
N ALA A 602 7.13 16.93 -8.93
CA ALA A 602 6.53 16.15 -10.01
C ALA A 602 7.45 14.97 -10.37
N VAL A 603 7.16 13.80 -9.83
CA VAL A 603 7.95 12.58 -10.10
C VAL A 603 7.55 12.04 -11.47
N MET A 604 8.51 11.99 -12.39
CA MET A 604 8.31 11.59 -13.77
C MET A 604 8.17 10.06 -13.88
N THR A 605 7.06 9.49 -13.41
CA THR A 605 6.82 8.03 -13.38
C THR A 605 6.49 7.42 -14.75
N TYR A 606 7.40 7.64 -15.70
CA TYR A 606 7.42 7.15 -17.08
C TYR A 606 8.88 7.05 -17.57
N ASP A 607 9.08 6.60 -18.81
CA ASP A 607 10.39 6.29 -19.41
C ASP A 607 11.27 5.36 -18.55
N PHE A 608 10.63 4.44 -17.81
CA PHE A 608 11.32 3.34 -17.11
C PHE A 608 12.00 2.39 -18.10
N HIS A 609 11.35 2.15 -19.24
CA HIS A 609 11.85 1.32 -20.33
C HIS A 609 11.72 2.03 -21.68
N GLY A 610 12.64 1.75 -22.60
CA GLY A 610 12.70 2.40 -23.90
C GLY A 610 13.76 1.81 -24.84
N HIS A 611 13.74 2.31 -26.07
CA HIS A 611 14.49 1.70 -27.19
C HIS A 611 16.01 1.67 -27.03
N TRP A 612 16.56 2.43 -26.07
CA TRP A 612 17.98 2.40 -25.69
C TRP A 612 18.41 1.07 -25.04
N GLU A 613 17.48 0.28 -24.50
CA GLU A 613 17.76 -1.03 -23.88
C GLU A 613 17.92 -2.17 -24.89
N MET A 614 17.58 -1.97 -26.18
CA MET A 614 17.48 -3.03 -27.20
C MET A 614 16.57 -4.21 -26.80
N LYS A 615 15.64 -3.97 -25.86
CA LYS A 615 14.72 -4.92 -25.24
C LYS A 615 13.40 -4.21 -24.98
N THR A 616 12.26 -4.75 -25.43
CA THR A 616 10.94 -4.12 -25.20
C THR A 616 10.55 -4.15 -23.73
N GLY A 617 10.18 -3.00 -23.16
CA GLY A 617 9.56 -2.91 -21.84
C GLY A 617 8.37 -1.95 -21.85
N HIS A 618 7.60 -1.91 -20.76
CA HIS A 618 6.50 -0.96 -20.65
C HIS A 618 7.02 0.42 -20.22
N ILE A 619 6.67 1.50 -20.93
CA ILE A 619 7.12 2.87 -20.65
C ILE A 619 6.90 3.31 -19.20
N ALA A 620 5.73 3.00 -18.64
CA ALA A 620 5.30 3.47 -17.32
C ALA A 620 4.55 2.40 -16.52
N PRO A 621 5.24 1.36 -16.00
CA PRO A 621 4.60 0.34 -15.16
C PRO A 621 3.96 0.97 -13.92
N LEU A 622 2.76 0.54 -13.55
CA LEU A 622 2.10 0.96 -12.31
C LEU A 622 2.63 0.11 -11.14
N TYR A 623 2.74 -1.20 -11.35
CA TYR A 623 3.33 -2.18 -10.42
C TYR A 623 4.39 -3.02 -11.17
N TYR A 624 5.22 -3.76 -10.43
CA TYR A 624 6.22 -4.70 -11.00
C TYR A 624 5.57 -5.73 -11.93
N TYR A 625 6.18 -5.98 -13.10
CA TYR A 625 5.77 -7.03 -14.02
C TYR A 625 6.76 -8.21 -14.01
N PRO A 626 6.31 -9.48 -14.01
CA PRO A 626 7.21 -10.64 -13.98
C PRO A 626 8.25 -10.65 -15.12
N GLY A 627 9.52 -10.71 -14.75
CA GLY A 627 10.66 -10.69 -15.68
C GLY A 627 11.26 -9.30 -15.94
N ASP A 628 10.71 -8.23 -15.35
CA ASP A 628 11.41 -6.95 -15.30
C ASP A 628 12.74 -7.12 -14.54
N GLU A 629 13.80 -6.46 -15.02
CA GLU A 629 15.16 -6.58 -14.49
C GLU A 629 15.31 -5.96 -13.09
N TYR A 630 14.42 -5.02 -12.76
CA TYR A 630 14.38 -4.30 -11.49
C TYR A 630 12.94 -4.27 -10.96
N ASP A 631 12.71 -4.90 -9.81
CA ASP A 631 11.43 -4.91 -9.10
C ASP A 631 10.94 -3.50 -8.69
N TYR A 632 11.84 -2.53 -8.70
CA TYR A 632 11.60 -1.11 -8.42
C TYR A 632 11.34 -0.22 -9.66
N PHE A 633 11.32 -0.76 -10.89
CA PHE A 633 11.02 0.02 -12.11
C PHE A 633 9.50 0.19 -12.35
N ASN A 634 8.79 0.69 -11.34
CA ASN A 634 7.36 0.97 -11.44
C ASN A 634 6.93 2.16 -10.57
N ALA A 635 5.84 2.80 -10.98
CA ALA A 635 5.35 4.04 -10.37
C ALA A 635 4.94 3.86 -8.90
N ASN A 636 4.33 2.72 -8.51
CA ASN A 636 4.02 2.42 -7.12
C ASN A 636 5.28 2.35 -6.25
N PHE A 637 6.35 1.70 -6.71
CA PHE A 637 7.64 1.76 -6.03
C PHE A 637 8.14 3.21 -5.95
N SER A 638 8.27 3.91 -7.08
CA SER A 638 8.86 5.26 -7.10
C SER A 638 8.13 6.23 -6.19
N MET A 639 6.79 6.26 -6.19
CA MET A 639 6.04 7.15 -5.31
C MET A 639 6.21 6.78 -3.83
N ARG A 640 6.19 5.48 -3.47
CA ARG A 640 6.45 5.05 -2.09
C ARG A 640 7.89 5.31 -1.66
N TYR A 641 8.87 5.20 -2.57
CA TYR A 641 10.27 5.49 -2.29
C TYR A 641 10.49 6.98 -2.04
N TRP A 642 9.88 7.87 -2.83
CA TRP A 642 9.91 9.30 -2.53
C TRP A 642 9.33 9.64 -1.13
N ILE A 643 8.30 8.91 -0.68
CA ILE A 643 7.75 9.03 0.68
C ILE A 643 8.75 8.49 1.73
N GLU A 644 9.32 7.30 1.54
CA GLU A 644 10.36 6.70 2.41
C GLU A 644 11.56 7.63 2.60
N LYS A 645 11.99 8.32 1.53
CA LYS A 645 13.09 9.29 1.56
C LYS A 645 12.71 10.63 2.21
N GLY A 646 11.49 10.78 2.72
CA GLY A 646 11.06 11.91 3.55
C GLY A 646 10.23 12.99 2.84
N ALA A 647 9.69 12.74 1.64
CA ALA A 647 8.72 13.65 1.04
C ALA A 647 7.29 13.36 1.54
N ALA A 648 6.63 14.35 2.12
CA ALA A 648 5.22 14.23 2.48
C ALA A 648 4.37 13.91 1.23
N PRO A 649 3.41 12.97 1.27
CA PRO A 649 2.60 12.63 0.10
C PRO A 649 1.88 13.83 -0.52
N SER A 650 1.42 14.76 0.33
CA SER A 650 0.80 16.04 -0.05
C SER A 650 1.72 17.04 -0.78
N LYS A 651 3.01 16.72 -0.94
CA LYS A 651 3.98 17.41 -1.82
C LYS A 651 4.23 16.68 -3.14
N LEU A 652 3.97 15.38 -3.22
CA LEU A 652 4.30 14.56 -4.39
C LEU A 652 3.18 14.61 -5.45
N VAL A 653 3.57 14.69 -6.71
CA VAL A 653 2.69 14.61 -7.88
C VAL A 653 3.20 13.50 -8.78
N MET A 654 2.33 12.58 -9.17
CA MET A 654 2.68 11.41 -10.00
C MET A 654 2.58 11.75 -11.49
N GLY A 655 3.63 11.48 -12.26
CA GLY A 655 3.69 11.71 -13.69
C GLY A 655 3.01 10.61 -14.51
N VAL A 656 2.30 11.03 -15.57
CA VAL A 656 1.55 10.17 -16.48
C VAL A 656 1.92 10.54 -17.93
N PRO A 657 2.45 9.59 -18.73
CA PRO A 657 2.80 9.85 -20.12
C PRO A 657 1.56 9.80 -21.01
N LEU A 658 1.43 10.76 -21.93
CA LEU A 658 0.38 10.78 -22.96
C LEU A 658 0.93 10.29 -24.32
N TYR A 659 1.93 9.41 -24.28
CA TYR A 659 2.71 8.88 -25.40
C TYR A 659 3.21 7.47 -25.07
N GLY A 660 3.88 6.83 -26.03
CA GLY A 660 4.52 5.54 -25.86
C GLY A 660 5.93 5.46 -26.42
N GLN A 661 6.76 4.65 -25.78
CA GLN A 661 8.09 4.27 -26.27
C GLN A 661 7.93 3.14 -27.29
N SER A 662 8.48 3.34 -28.49
CA SER A 662 8.34 2.42 -29.61
C SER A 662 9.66 1.78 -30.03
N PHE A 663 9.56 0.54 -30.52
CA PHE A 663 10.69 -0.35 -30.77
C PHE A 663 10.57 -1.00 -32.15
N THR A 664 11.71 -1.24 -32.79
CA THR A 664 11.79 -2.13 -33.96
C THR A 664 12.29 -3.49 -33.49
N LEU A 665 11.40 -4.48 -33.46
CA LEU A 665 11.68 -5.84 -33.00
C LEU A 665 12.75 -6.54 -33.86
N ALA A 666 13.60 -7.33 -33.21
CA ALA A 666 14.61 -8.16 -33.88
C ALA A 666 13.99 -9.38 -34.58
N ASN A 667 12.90 -9.92 -34.04
CA ASN A 667 12.08 -10.95 -34.69
C ASN A 667 10.59 -10.61 -34.51
N SER A 668 9.86 -10.39 -35.60
CA SER A 668 8.41 -10.11 -35.58
C SER A 668 7.53 -11.24 -35.01
N THR A 669 8.01 -12.49 -34.91
CA THR A 669 7.27 -13.59 -34.27
C THR A 669 7.46 -13.67 -32.75
N ILE A 670 8.36 -12.86 -32.17
CA ILE A 670 8.61 -12.77 -30.73
C ILE A 670 8.38 -11.31 -30.35
N ASN A 671 7.16 -11.04 -29.90
CA ASN A 671 6.62 -9.67 -29.83
C ASN A 671 5.90 -9.37 -28.49
N ASN A 672 6.10 -10.23 -27.49
CA ASN A 672 5.73 -9.96 -26.10
C ASN A 672 6.63 -8.88 -25.47
N LEU A 673 6.39 -8.54 -24.21
CA LEU A 673 7.38 -7.84 -23.37
C LEU A 673 8.70 -8.63 -23.29
N GLN A 674 9.78 -7.92 -22.96
CA GLN A 674 11.16 -8.42 -22.87
C GLN A 674 11.74 -9.00 -24.19
N SER A 675 11.04 -8.85 -25.32
CA SER A 675 11.52 -9.22 -26.66
C SER A 675 12.69 -8.35 -27.13
N THR A 676 13.66 -8.95 -27.83
CA THR A 676 14.81 -8.23 -28.39
C THR A 676 14.41 -7.26 -29.50
N ALA A 677 15.01 -6.06 -29.52
CA ALA A 677 14.83 -5.01 -30.51
C ALA A 677 16.17 -4.59 -31.14
N PHE A 678 16.12 -4.11 -32.38
CA PHE A 678 17.27 -3.47 -33.06
C PHE A 678 17.41 -1.96 -32.73
N GLY A 679 16.49 -1.41 -31.94
CA GLY A 679 16.47 -0.01 -31.54
C GLY A 679 15.10 0.65 -31.76
N PRO A 680 15.04 1.95 -32.07
CA PRO A 680 13.79 2.72 -32.09
C PRO A 680 12.76 2.20 -33.09
N GLY A 681 11.48 2.33 -32.72
CA GLY A 681 10.35 2.22 -33.64
C GLY A 681 10.36 3.35 -34.67
N LYS A 682 9.66 3.14 -35.79
CA LYS A 682 9.53 4.15 -36.86
C LYS A 682 8.85 5.41 -36.33
N ALA A 683 9.35 6.56 -36.78
CA ALA A 683 8.84 7.86 -36.40
C ALA A 683 7.36 8.05 -36.78
N GLY A 684 6.59 8.64 -35.88
CA GLY A 684 5.20 9.02 -36.13
C GLY A 684 5.05 10.12 -37.19
N THR A 685 3.89 10.15 -37.87
CA THR A 685 3.56 11.10 -38.93
C THR A 685 3.67 12.57 -38.49
N TYR A 686 3.36 12.85 -37.22
CA TYR A 686 3.23 14.19 -36.66
C TYR A 686 4.32 14.50 -35.62
N THR A 687 4.65 13.54 -34.76
CA THR A 687 5.76 13.68 -33.78
C THR A 687 7.13 13.60 -34.43
N ARG A 688 7.26 12.83 -35.53
CA ARG A 688 8.47 12.72 -36.38
C ARG A 688 9.75 12.27 -35.66
N LEU A 689 9.62 11.69 -34.47
CA LEU A 689 10.73 11.19 -33.66
C LEU A 689 10.74 9.66 -33.67
N GLY A 690 11.86 9.05 -34.08
CA GLY A 690 12.04 7.60 -33.97
C GLY A 690 12.06 7.17 -32.51
N GLY A 691 11.41 6.06 -32.20
CA GLY A 691 11.32 5.53 -30.83
C GLY A 691 10.21 6.14 -29.98
N PHE A 692 9.42 7.09 -30.52
CA PHE A 692 8.40 7.84 -29.78
C PHE A 692 7.13 7.98 -30.61
N LEU A 693 5.96 7.71 -30.01
CA LEU A 693 4.65 7.92 -30.64
C LEU A 693 3.70 8.59 -29.67
N SER A 694 3.02 9.65 -30.10
CA SER A 694 1.93 10.27 -29.33
C SER A 694 0.71 9.35 -29.23
N PHE A 695 -0.15 9.54 -28.23
CA PHE A 695 -1.34 8.70 -28.07
C PHE A 695 -2.26 8.70 -29.30
N TYR A 696 -2.43 9.85 -29.98
CA TYR A 696 -3.22 9.90 -31.21
C TYR A 696 -2.58 9.13 -32.39
N GLU A 697 -1.25 9.05 -32.46
CA GLU A 697 -0.55 8.22 -33.45
C GLU A 697 -0.66 6.73 -33.14
N ILE A 698 -0.61 6.34 -31.85
CA ILE A 698 -0.83 4.96 -31.42
C ILE A 698 -2.28 4.54 -31.72
N CYS A 699 -3.24 5.39 -31.36
CA CYS A 699 -4.67 5.19 -31.61
C CYS A 699 -5.02 5.11 -33.10
N GLU A 700 -4.47 5.98 -33.94
CA GLU A 700 -4.58 5.88 -35.40
C GLU A 700 -4.02 4.56 -35.92
N ASN A 701 -2.87 4.13 -35.38
CA ASN A 701 -2.24 2.87 -35.75
C ASN A 701 -3.08 1.64 -35.37
N VAL A 702 -3.70 1.62 -34.19
CA VAL A 702 -4.62 0.56 -33.77
C VAL A 702 -5.89 0.58 -34.64
N LYS A 703 -6.63 1.69 -34.67
CA LYS A 703 -7.97 1.76 -35.28
C LYS A 703 -7.98 1.77 -36.81
N SER A 704 -6.98 2.38 -37.44
CA SER A 704 -6.96 2.57 -38.90
C SER A 704 -5.90 1.71 -39.59
N ASN A 705 -4.73 1.53 -38.95
CA ASN A 705 -3.63 0.77 -39.54
C ASN A 705 -3.58 -0.69 -39.05
N GLY A 706 -4.52 -1.14 -38.22
CA GLY A 706 -4.65 -2.54 -37.80
C GLY A 706 -3.47 -3.06 -37.01
N TRP A 707 -3.01 -2.31 -36.01
CA TRP A 707 -2.11 -2.82 -34.96
C TRP A 707 -2.93 -3.61 -33.93
N HIS A 708 -2.39 -4.74 -33.46
CA HIS A 708 -3.00 -5.54 -32.40
C HIS A 708 -2.59 -5.00 -31.03
N VAL A 709 -3.53 -4.93 -30.08
CA VAL A 709 -3.29 -4.46 -28.71
C VAL A 709 -3.34 -5.63 -27.73
N THR A 710 -2.35 -5.72 -26.85
CA THR A 710 -2.31 -6.62 -25.70
C THR A 710 -2.38 -5.79 -24.42
N LYS A 711 -3.24 -6.18 -23.47
CA LYS A 711 -3.32 -5.60 -22.12
C LYS A 711 -2.90 -6.63 -21.08
N ASP A 712 -2.31 -6.19 -19.97
CA ASP A 712 -2.09 -7.06 -18.81
C ASP A 712 -3.40 -7.27 -18.02
N PRO A 713 -3.90 -8.51 -17.86
CA PRO A 713 -5.14 -8.77 -17.13
C PRO A 713 -5.06 -8.44 -15.62
N GLU A 714 -3.86 -8.33 -15.03
CA GLU A 714 -3.70 -7.87 -13.64
C GLU A 714 -3.52 -6.33 -13.52
N GLY A 715 -3.50 -5.59 -14.63
CA GLY A 715 -3.44 -4.11 -14.63
C GLY A 715 -2.14 -3.51 -14.08
N ARG A 716 -1.04 -4.29 -14.00
CA ARG A 716 0.27 -3.84 -13.50
C ARG A 716 0.93 -2.83 -14.44
N ILE A 717 0.64 -2.95 -15.72
CA ILE A 717 1.16 -2.13 -16.81
C ILE A 717 0.01 -1.62 -17.68
N GLY A 718 0.27 -0.60 -18.51
CA GLY A 718 -0.62 -0.22 -19.59
C GLY A 718 -0.56 -1.22 -20.75
N PRO A 719 -1.35 -0.98 -21.81
CA PRO A 719 -1.26 -1.76 -23.04
C PRO A 719 0.11 -1.67 -23.73
N TYR A 720 0.36 -2.65 -24.58
CA TYR A 720 1.26 -2.49 -25.72
C TYR A 720 0.55 -2.84 -27.02
N ALA A 721 0.97 -2.20 -28.11
CA ALA A 721 0.41 -2.42 -29.45
C ALA A 721 1.52 -2.79 -30.44
N GLN A 722 1.19 -3.63 -31.43
CA GLN A 722 2.16 -4.18 -32.36
C GLN A 722 1.63 -4.39 -33.78
N LYS A 723 2.53 -4.26 -34.76
CA LYS A 723 2.31 -4.71 -36.14
C LYS A 723 3.63 -5.02 -36.83
N ASN A 724 3.72 -6.18 -37.50
CA ASN A 724 4.95 -6.67 -38.14
C ASN A 724 6.11 -6.68 -37.13
N ASN A 725 7.20 -5.94 -37.39
CA ASN A 725 8.31 -5.76 -36.46
C ASN A 725 8.26 -4.42 -35.69
N GLN A 726 7.10 -3.78 -35.57
CA GLN A 726 6.91 -2.53 -34.84
C GLN A 726 6.08 -2.80 -33.58
N TRP A 727 6.49 -2.18 -32.48
CA TRP A 727 5.93 -2.41 -31.14
C TRP A 727 5.96 -1.10 -30.36
N VAL A 728 4.96 -0.83 -29.51
CA VAL A 728 4.89 0.37 -28.65
C VAL A 728 4.17 0.07 -27.34
N SER A 729 4.70 0.54 -26.21
CA SER A 729 4.04 0.50 -24.90
C SER A 729 3.58 1.89 -24.47
N TYR A 730 2.40 1.99 -23.86
CA TYR A 730 1.73 3.27 -23.57
C TYR A 730 0.66 3.13 -22.48
N ASP A 731 0.25 4.26 -21.90
CA ASP A 731 -0.92 4.33 -21.03
C ASP A 731 -2.20 4.54 -21.85
N ASP A 732 -3.30 3.87 -21.46
CA ASP A 732 -4.64 4.13 -21.97
C ASP A 732 -5.59 4.69 -20.89
N VAL A 733 -6.86 4.89 -21.25
CA VAL A 733 -7.90 5.41 -20.35
C VAL A 733 -8.07 4.50 -19.13
N SER A 734 -8.04 3.17 -19.31
CA SER A 734 -8.12 2.21 -18.21
C SER A 734 -6.93 2.29 -17.24
N ASN A 735 -5.69 2.34 -17.74
CA ASN A 735 -4.50 2.41 -16.88
C ASN A 735 -4.37 3.75 -16.15
N ILE A 736 -4.73 4.86 -16.80
CA ILE A 736 -4.73 6.19 -16.16
C ILE A 736 -5.77 6.26 -15.03
N LEU A 737 -6.90 5.56 -15.13
CA LEU A 737 -7.86 5.45 -14.02
C LEU A 737 -7.27 4.66 -12.83
N LEU A 738 -6.45 3.63 -13.07
CA LEU A 738 -5.69 2.93 -12.01
C LEU A 738 -4.61 3.83 -11.38
N LYS A 739 -3.86 4.59 -12.20
CA LYS A 739 -2.89 5.59 -11.70
C LYS A 739 -3.57 6.67 -10.87
N ALA A 740 -4.74 7.15 -11.30
CA ALA A 740 -5.57 8.08 -10.54
C ALA A 740 -6.17 7.48 -9.26
N ALA A 741 -6.36 6.16 -9.18
CA ALA A 741 -6.69 5.47 -7.95
C ALA A 741 -5.50 5.44 -6.97
N LEU A 742 -4.29 5.11 -7.44
CA LEU A 742 -3.06 5.14 -6.62
C LEU A 742 -2.76 6.56 -6.09
N ILE A 743 -2.97 7.62 -6.89
CA ILE A 743 -2.85 9.02 -6.46
C ILE A 743 -3.78 9.34 -5.27
N ARG A 744 -4.97 8.72 -5.23
CA ARG A 744 -5.90 8.85 -4.09
C ARG A 744 -5.51 7.97 -2.92
N GLU A 745 -5.14 6.71 -3.15
CA GLU A 745 -4.69 5.73 -2.13
C GLU A 745 -3.52 6.28 -1.31
N LEU A 746 -2.46 6.74 -1.98
CA LEU A 746 -1.27 7.32 -1.35
C LEU A 746 -1.50 8.77 -0.88
N ASN A 747 -2.71 9.32 -1.02
CA ASN A 747 -3.07 10.71 -0.73
C ASN A 747 -2.08 11.75 -1.31
N LEU A 748 -1.60 11.52 -2.54
CA LEU A 748 -0.63 12.40 -3.20
C LEU A 748 -1.23 13.78 -3.49
N ALA A 749 -0.40 14.79 -3.74
CA ALA A 749 -0.83 16.14 -4.07
C ALA A 749 -1.68 16.21 -5.36
N GLY A 750 -1.45 15.28 -6.30
CA GLY A 750 -2.19 15.20 -7.57
C GLY A 750 -1.47 14.38 -8.65
N GLY A 751 -1.88 14.60 -9.90
CA GLY A 751 -1.24 14.04 -11.10
C GLY A 751 -0.60 15.12 -11.98
N MET A 752 0.38 14.71 -12.77
CA MET A 752 1.05 15.51 -13.80
C MET A 752 1.00 14.76 -15.12
N ILE A 753 0.82 15.45 -16.24
CA ILE A 753 0.86 14.85 -17.57
C ILE A 753 2.01 15.39 -18.41
N TRP A 754 2.68 14.49 -19.12
CA TRP A 754 3.65 14.81 -20.16
C TRP A 754 3.13 14.23 -21.50
N ALA A 755 2.56 15.02 -22.40
CA ALA A 755 2.25 16.45 -22.35
C ALA A 755 0.93 16.71 -23.09
N LEU A 756 0.35 17.90 -22.95
CA LEU A 756 -0.96 18.28 -23.51
C LEU A 756 -1.12 18.00 -25.00
N ASP A 757 -0.03 18.17 -25.75
CA ASP A 757 0.06 18.05 -27.19
C ASP A 757 0.25 16.60 -27.70
N LEU A 758 0.21 15.61 -26.82
CA LEU A 758 0.39 14.17 -27.12
C LEU A 758 -0.90 13.35 -26.93
N ASP A 759 -1.86 13.84 -26.13
CA ASP A 759 -3.22 13.29 -26.01
C ASP A 759 -4.03 13.48 -27.31
N ASP A 760 -5.19 12.83 -27.45
CA ASP A 760 -6.09 13.06 -28.59
C ASP A 760 -6.92 14.36 -28.44
N PHE A 761 -6.21 15.50 -28.43
CA PHE A 761 -6.75 16.84 -28.14
C PHE A 761 -7.81 17.35 -29.13
N ASN A 762 -7.90 16.75 -30.31
CA ASN A 762 -8.87 17.08 -31.36
C ASN A 762 -9.83 15.92 -31.71
N ASN A 763 -9.91 14.86 -30.90
CA ASN A 763 -10.88 13.76 -31.03
C ASN A 763 -10.78 12.95 -32.36
N LYS A 764 -9.57 12.70 -32.87
CA LYS A 764 -9.36 11.83 -34.05
C LYS A 764 -9.69 10.36 -33.74
N CYS A 765 -9.63 9.96 -32.48
CA CYS A 765 -9.95 8.61 -32.01
C CYS A 765 -11.44 8.28 -31.89
N GLY A 766 -12.36 9.26 -32.00
CA GLY A 766 -13.79 9.05 -31.74
C GLY A 766 -14.08 8.70 -30.27
N CYS A 767 -13.39 9.38 -29.36
CA CYS A 767 -13.39 9.13 -27.91
C CYS A 767 -13.81 10.33 -27.05
N GLY A 768 -14.02 11.50 -27.67
CA GLY A 768 -13.98 12.80 -26.99
C GLY A 768 -12.59 13.43 -27.13
N LYS A 769 -12.48 14.74 -26.88
CA LYS A 769 -11.18 15.42 -26.79
C LYS A 769 -10.49 15.07 -25.49
N TYR A 770 -9.15 15.03 -25.49
CA TYR A 770 -8.34 14.78 -24.30
C TYR A 770 -8.77 13.51 -23.52
N PRO A 771 -8.93 12.33 -24.16
CA PRO A 771 -9.44 11.15 -23.48
C PRO A 771 -8.59 10.75 -22.27
N LEU A 772 -7.26 10.87 -22.35
CA LEU A 772 -6.33 10.49 -21.29
C LEU A 772 -6.33 11.51 -20.13
N LEU A 773 -6.15 12.81 -20.41
CA LEU A 773 -6.22 13.85 -19.38
C LEU A 773 -7.63 13.92 -18.74
N SER A 774 -8.70 13.65 -19.51
CA SER A 774 -10.06 13.53 -18.97
C SER A 774 -10.23 12.28 -18.10
N ALA A 775 -9.51 11.19 -18.39
CA ALA A 775 -9.48 10.00 -17.52
C ALA A 775 -8.81 10.30 -16.18
N LEU A 776 -7.67 11.02 -16.20
CA LEU A 776 -7.00 11.48 -14.98
C LEU A 776 -7.94 12.39 -14.15
N ASN A 777 -8.58 13.38 -14.77
CA ASN A 777 -9.58 14.24 -14.12
C ASN A 777 -10.70 13.42 -13.45
N ARG A 778 -11.33 12.48 -14.18
CA ARG A 778 -12.39 11.62 -13.65
C ARG A 778 -11.89 10.77 -12.48
N GLY A 779 -10.77 10.07 -12.66
CA GLY A 779 -10.20 9.18 -11.65
C GLY A 779 -9.80 9.90 -10.36
N LEU A 780 -9.28 11.13 -10.44
CA LEU A 780 -8.97 11.97 -9.27
C LEU A 780 -10.22 12.50 -8.57
N SER A 781 -11.33 12.69 -9.31
CA SER A 781 -12.66 12.94 -8.73
C SER A 781 -13.37 11.68 -8.21
N GLY A 782 -12.70 10.53 -8.17
CA GLY A 782 -13.25 9.25 -7.69
C GLY A 782 -14.08 8.47 -8.72
N LYS A 783 -14.24 8.96 -9.95
CA LYS A 783 -15.04 8.33 -11.00
C LYS A 783 -14.20 7.31 -11.77
N SER A 784 -14.63 6.04 -11.75
CA SER A 784 -13.91 4.89 -12.32
C SER A 784 -14.25 4.58 -13.78
N TYR A 785 -15.11 5.37 -14.45
CA TYR A 785 -15.55 5.10 -15.82
C TYR A 785 -14.77 5.87 -16.89
N GLY A 786 -14.57 5.22 -18.03
CA GLY A 786 -13.98 5.79 -19.24
C GLY A 786 -14.20 4.86 -20.43
N LYS A 787 -14.21 5.41 -21.64
CA LYS A 787 -14.22 4.65 -22.88
C LYS A 787 -12.77 4.49 -23.34
N ASP A 788 -12.28 3.26 -23.46
CA ASP A 788 -10.96 3.01 -24.06
C ASP A 788 -10.94 3.39 -25.54
N CYS A 789 -9.78 3.85 -26.00
CA CYS A 789 -9.61 4.44 -27.33
C CYS A 789 -8.70 3.62 -28.25
N THR A 790 -8.24 2.48 -27.77
CA THR A 790 -7.26 1.55 -28.36
C THR A 790 -7.64 0.14 -27.96
#